data_AF-A0A955VUH5-F1
#
_entry.id   AF-A0A955VUH5-F1
#
_cell.length_a   1.000
_cell.length_b   1.000
_cell.length_c   1.000
_cell.angle_alpha   90.00
_cell.angle_beta   90.00
_cell.angle_gamma   90.00
#
_symmetry.space_group_name_H-M   'P 1'
#
loop_
_entity.id
_entity.type
_entity.pdbx_description
1 polymer ?
#
loop_
_entity_poly.entity_id
_entity_poly.type
_entity_poly.pdbx_seq_one_letter_code
_entity_poly.pdbx_strand_id
1 'polypeptide(L)'
;MFVFVDGIVSDREVPRIREAFELNAACPIVVALPQPRQPGALGDDWALVEATDFTARELESYLDRRGIDAALLARPTQELLCRPLLAHMFAETGGTETPEQAREVFLNYWAKLSVFEQGALADLAVRLFRGELVYPIPAGKVENRDLQSLAEAGRWLRLDGERVQFLHDLLLTWAVAEGLRRSGLSEEDLEALHGSGFVCKHVAEPRREILRHLGGLPAGLLWLLCRDREFDDAARILAAFNAHGYLDRHTRDQLDGLGHGLLPAIERRLRMEDAKGNAPVAFGELVESYDDDEVGRWAVEVLGHPHPLVDELAARVLIRLPASQAMDALWSRVIQAETSNQRQTPREALLAAVALWPTWLGERLDEGALTARQAISLLSGLKDEPGEWVWRHIKLRLFVAAETSDQGVLARAVATFRDREELDRIEGWLIGGQPSRLLMLQGLRALMVMDPPQALQRVEHLAGLDRGVGARILSMLAMDLPGPVEELLARKLAASEEAALDWAIMVSSVPEVIESAGLAEAIVDAIDRGLSVEGHEDRLASVLIRAVGSVCTWPLLDAAARRKGTPLEEKLWKMAQKEHRPNTTAANPSYEGVRALLLAIGGVGASRVMELELGGRGWNALRGGDAAAFSSEAVVQLVREFALGRRGAESHLFQDAAMVLARLGRADDVIDALLAVGPDLAGDPLLFELLTTPVSDAAYAHALEAARSTDEKSASAGRIALALSRRPEAVRWLLAAPAEAQRVRWCHAYALRQLAQVDELRGLFIDALGDPAFQPRAVDALWNAGPDADDVLARHLLPTLDRHVVDDLEFLRRLQHAVDGVARDSGWSGAQQRGHDLGPETLTDLRREVRRGHTFFADQHGWLVHRLARDDRSEAWRAACAFFEEKASPRRVRLLLDVDREQALDFLLGQAVRHPERCEAIGIAFDRHGEGTDLDRALQALAVHSDAHHRRAAVRLVGWRT
;
A
#
# COMPACT_ATOMS: atom_id res chain seq x y z
N MET A 1 -45.78 11.52 47.02
CA MET A 1 -46.91 11.23 46.12
C MET A 1 -46.46 11.64 44.73
N PHE A 2 -46.40 10.70 43.79
CA PHE A 2 -46.02 10.96 42.41
C PHE A 2 -47.28 11.01 41.58
N VAL A 3 -47.38 12.00 40.69
CA VAL A 3 -48.43 12.02 39.67
C VAL A 3 -47.85 11.36 38.43
N PHE A 4 -48.33 10.18 38.09
CA PHE A 4 -47.97 9.52 36.84
C PHE A 4 -48.95 9.94 35.75
N VAL A 5 -48.42 10.51 34.67
CA VAL A 5 -49.19 10.87 33.49
C VAL A 5 -48.73 9.98 32.34
N ASP A 6 -49.62 9.10 31.91
CA ASP A 6 -49.45 8.21 30.76
C ASP A 6 -50.27 8.74 29.57
N GLY A 7 -49.89 8.35 28.34
CA GLY A 7 -50.62 8.70 27.12
C GLY A 7 -50.28 10.05 26.50
N ILE A 8 -49.11 10.65 26.80
CA ILE A 8 -48.65 11.86 26.11
C ILE A 8 -48.07 11.50 24.75
N VAL A 9 -48.61 12.13 23.71
CA VAL A 9 -48.27 11.81 22.31
C VAL A 9 -47.33 12.87 21.71
N SER A 10 -47.17 14.03 22.37
CA SER A 10 -46.41 15.17 21.83
C SER A 10 -45.74 16.04 22.89
N ASP A 11 -44.56 16.59 22.56
CA ASP A 11 -43.83 17.58 23.37
C ASP A 11 -44.65 18.83 23.66
N ARG A 12 -45.66 19.13 22.83
CA ARG A 12 -46.53 20.30 23.02
C ARG A 12 -47.53 20.11 24.17
N GLU A 13 -47.73 18.88 24.63
CA GLU A 13 -48.65 18.55 25.71
C GLU A 13 -47.96 18.60 27.07
N VAL A 14 -46.64 18.44 27.12
CA VAL A 14 -45.85 18.49 28.36
C VAL A 14 -45.96 19.86 29.06
N PRO A 15 -45.85 21.02 28.35
CA PRO A 15 -46.11 22.33 28.95
C PRO A 15 -47.55 22.51 29.44
N ARG A 16 -48.54 21.92 28.74
CA ARG A 16 -49.96 21.99 29.15
C ARG A 16 -50.24 21.18 30.41
N ILE A 17 -49.59 20.04 30.54
CA ILE A 17 -49.66 19.21 31.74
C ILE A 17 -48.98 19.95 32.90
N ARG A 18 -47.82 20.56 32.66
CA ARG A 18 -47.19 21.45 33.64
C ARG A 18 -48.15 22.57 34.08
N GLU A 19 -48.72 23.35 33.16
CA GLU A 19 -49.67 24.41 33.49
C GLU A 19 -50.90 23.90 34.25
N ALA A 20 -51.40 22.70 33.91
CA ALA A 20 -52.54 22.09 34.60
C ALA A 20 -52.21 21.67 36.05
N PHE A 21 -50.96 21.27 36.32
CA PHE A 21 -50.50 20.83 37.64
C PHE A 21 -49.78 21.91 38.45
N GLU A 22 -49.40 23.05 37.84
CA GLU A 22 -48.81 24.22 38.51
C GLU A 22 -49.74 24.83 39.58
N LEU A 23 -51.03 24.47 39.60
CA LEU A 23 -51.95 24.80 40.69
C LEU A 23 -51.74 23.99 41.99
N ASN A 24 -50.93 22.92 41.98
CA ASN A 24 -50.64 22.04 43.12
C ASN A 24 -49.13 21.71 43.22
N ALA A 25 -48.32 22.72 43.54
CA ALA A 25 -46.85 22.73 43.46
C ALA A 25 -46.05 21.82 44.43
N ALA A 26 -46.59 20.67 44.88
CA ALA A 26 -45.92 19.83 45.89
C ALA A 26 -45.59 18.39 45.46
N CYS A 27 -45.96 17.94 44.25
CA CYS A 27 -45.74 16.55 43.83
C CYS A 27 -44.90 16.45 42.56
N PRO A 28 -43.85 15.60 42.53
CA PRO A 28 -43.12 15.31 41.30
C PRO A 28 -44.06 14.63 40.29
N ILE A 29 -44.02 15.11 39.04
CA ILE A 29 -44.79 14.57 37.92
C ILE A 29 -43.86 13.66 37.13
N VAL A 30 -44.27 12.42 36.91
CA VAL A 30 -43.56 11.47 36.05
C VAL A 30 -44.39 11.31 34.78
N VAL A 31 -43.74 11.55 33.65
CA VAL A 31 -44.34 11.48 32.32
C VAL A 31 -43.71 10.34 31.54
N ALA A 32 -44.52 9.42 31.04
CA ALA A 32 -44.05 8.40 30.11
C ALA A 32 -43.98 8.98 28.68
N LEU A 33 -42.84 8.84 28.01
CA LEU A 33 -42.63 9.29 26.63
C LEU A 33 -42.32 8.09 25.71
N PRO A 34 -42.90 8.02 24.50
CA PRO A 34 -42.78 6.85 23.63
C PRO A 34 -41.45 6.69 22.86
N GLN A 35 -40.54 7.68 22.85
CA GLN A 35 -39.24 7.58 22.19
C GLN A 35 -38.12 8.31 22.95
N PRO A 36 -36.86 7.82 22.89
CA PRO A 36 -35.71 8.52 23.47
C PRO A 36 -35.49 9.85 22.75
N ARG A 37 -35.54 10.97 23.50
CA ARG A 37 -35.34 12.32 22.98
C ARG A 37 -34.02 12.90 23.47
N GLN A 38 -33.50 13.88 22.72
CA GLN A 38 -32.32 14.62 23.17
C GLN A 38 -32.66 15.41 24.46
N PRO A 39 -31.79 15.36 25.49
CA PRO A 39 -32.04 15.99 26.80
C PRO A 39 -32.43 17.47 26.76
N GLY A 40 -32.07 18.21 25.70
CA GLY A 40 -32.33 19.66 25.59
C GLY A 40 -33.73 20.06 25.09
N ALA A 41 -34.58 19.13 24.64
CA ALA A 41 -35.86 19.48 24.01
C ALA A 41 -36.98 19.85 25.01
N LEU A 42 -36.88 19.42 26.27
CA LEU A 42 -37.92 19.59 27.30
C LEU A 42 -37.65 20.76 28.26
N GLY A 43 -36.49 21.40 28.15
CA GLY A 43 -36.01 22.45 29.07
C GLY A 43 -35.34 21.89 30.33
N ASP A 44 -34.62 22.77 31.05
CA ASP A 44 -33.75 22.39 32.19
C ASP A 44 -34.52 21.86 33.42
N ASP A 45 -35.84 22.07 33.48
CA ASP A 45 -36.69 21.67 34.60
C ASP A 45 -37.10 20.18 34.57
N TRP A 46 -36.76 19.44 33.51
CA TRP A 46 -37.13 18.04 33.32
C TRP A 46 -35.91 17.11 33.35
N ALA A 47 -35.97 16.07 34.18
CA ALA A 47 -35.01 14.98 34.15
C ALA A 47 -35.54 13.84 33.26
N LEU A 48 -34.83 13.56 32.16
CA LEU A 48 -35.12 12.37 31.36
C LEU A 48 -34.58 11.14 32.10
N VAL A 49 -35.47 10.22 32.45
CA VAL A 49 -35.11 8.92 33.01
C VAL A 49 -35.39 7.88 31.94
N GLU A 50 -34.33 7.22 31.47
CA GLU A 50 -34.47 6.13 30.49
C GLU A 50 -35.08 4.90 31.18
N ALA A 51 -36.17 4.39 30.59
CA ALA A 51 -36.73 3.12 31.02
C ALA A 51 -35.75 2.01 30.59
N THR A 52 -35.27 1.24 31.56
CA THR A 52 -34.33 0.13 31.33
C THR A 52 -35.07 -1.20 31.41
N ASP A 53 -34.42 -2.26 30.91
CA ASP A 53 -34.91 -3.63 31.10
C ASP A 53 -34.97 -3.98 32.60
N PHE A 54 -35.81 -4.96 32.96
CA PHE A 54 -35.85 -5.46 34.33
C PHE A 54 -34.47 -5.96 34.76
N THR A 55 -34.08 -5.58 35.97
CA THR A 55 -33.02 -6.31 36.68
C THR A 55 -33.51 -7.73 36.99
N ALA A 56 -32.58 -8.67 37.21
CA ALA A 56 -32.92 -10.05 37.54
C ALA A 56 -33.91 -10.16 38.73
N ARG A 57 -33.74 -9.28 39.74
CA ARG A 57 -34.63 -9.22 40.91
C ARG A 57 -36.02 -8.65 40.58
N GLU A 58 -36.09 -7.67 39.68
CA GLU A 58 -37.37 -7.12 39.22
C GLU A 58 -38.13 -8.13 38.38
N LEU A 59 -37.43 -8.87 37.52
CA LEU A 59 -37.98 -9.97 36.74
C LEU A 59 -38.53 -11.08 37.65
N GLU A 60 -37.73 -11.54 38.62
CA GLU A 60 -38.14 -12.52 39.63
C GLU A 60 -39.40 -12.04 40.36
N SER A 61 -39.38 -10.82 40.89
CA SER A 61 -40.54 -10.24 41.57
C SER A 61 -41.77 -10.08 40.66
N TYR A 62 -41.58 -9.85 39.37
CA TYR A 62 -42.66 -9.74 38.39
C TYR A 62 -43.30 -11.09 38.09
N LEU A 63 -42.48 -12.12 37.81
CA LEU A 63 -42.93 -13.48 37.50
C LEU A 63 -43.56 -14.17 38.71
N ASP A 64 -42.99 -13.99 39.91
CA ASP A 64 -43.53 -14.54 41.16
C ASP A 64 -44.96 -14.05 41.44
N ARG A 65 -45.24 -12.76 41.18
CA ARG A 65 -46.59 -12.17 41.31
C ARG A 65 -47.60 -12.79 40.35
N ARG A 66 -47.12 -13.44 39.28
CA ARG A 66 -47.93 -14.17 38.29
C ARG A 66 -47.90 -15.68 38.50
N GLY A 67 -47.31 -16.15 39.59
CA GLY A 67 -47.24 -17.57 39.96
C GLY A 67 -46.22 -18.38 39.15
N ILE A 68 -45.23 -17.72 38.56
CA ILE A 68 -44.15 -18.34 37.78
C ILE A 68 -42.85 -18.19 38.56
N ASP A 69 -42.24 -19.32 38.93
CA ASP A 69 -40.96 -19.33 39.64
C ASP A 69 -39.81 -19.07 38.66
N ALA A 70 -39.23 -17.87 38.72
CA ALA A 70 -38.13 -17.47 37.84
C ALA A 70 -36.89 -18.35 38.02
N ALA A 71 -36.66 -18.92 39.21
CA ALA A 71 -35.48 -19.74 39.50
C ALA A 71 -35.50 -21.09 38.75
N LEU A 72 -36.66 -21.54 38.28
CA LEU A 72 -36.80 -22.75 37.46
C LEU A 72 -36.50 -22.52 35.98
N LEU A 73 -36.42 -21.26 35.54
CA LEU A 73 -36.11 -20.92 34.16
C LEU A 73 -34.60 -21.04 33.91
N ALA A 74 -34.23 -21.51 32.71
CA ALA A 74 -32.84 -21.50 32.28
C ALA A 74 -32.32 -20.06 32.22
N ARG A 75 -31.03 -19.85 32.53
CA ARG A 75 -30.41 -18.52 32.54
C ARG A 75 -30.60 -17.74 31.23
N PRO A 76 -30.43 -18.31 30.02
CA PRO A 76 -30.70 -17.60 28.77
C PRO A 76 -32.15 -17.11 28.66
N THR A 77 -33.11 -17.91 29.12
CA THR A 77 -34.52 -17.52 29.17
C THR A 77 -34.75 -16.37 30.16
N GLN A 78 -34.11 -16.39 31.33
CA GLN A 78 -34.20 -15.27 32.28
C GLN A 78 -33.65 -13.98 31.66
N GLU A 79 -32.47 -14.04 31.03
CA GLU A 79 -31.84 -12.88 30.36
C GLU A 79 -32.72 -12.33 29.22
N LEU A 80 -33.37 -13.21 28.46
CA LEU A 80 -34.36 -12.85 27.44
C LEU A 80 -35.56 -12.12 28.06
N LEU A 81 -36.12 -12.66 29.15
CA LEU A 81 -37.32 -12.15 29.80
C LEU A 81 -37.08 -10.88 30.64
N CYS A 82 -35.83 -10.47 30.88
CA CYS A 82 -35.55 -9.15 31.45
C CYS A 82 -36.24 -8.01 30.66
N ARG A 83 -36.52 -8.22 29.37
CA ARG A 83 -37.33 -7.29 28.57
C ARG A 83 -38.80 -7.31 29.04
N PRO A 84 -39.35 -6.19 29.58
CA PRO A 84 -40.66 -6.20 30.23
C PRO A 84 -41.81 -6.69 29.34
N LEU A 85 -41.78 -6.37 28.05
CA LEU A 85 -42.79 -6.87 27.09
C LEU A 85 -42.74 -8.39 26.94
N LEU A 86 -41.54 -8.97 26.85
CA LEU A 86 -41.37 -10.43 26.72
C LEU A 86 -41.78 -11.15 28.00
N ALA A 87 -41.38 -10.63 29.18
CA ALA A 87 -41.86 -11.13 30.48
C ALA A 87 -43.39 -11.07 30.58
N HIS A 88 -44.01 -9.98 30.13
CA HIS A 88 -45.45 -9.86 30.14
C HIS A 88 -46.12 -10.92 29.26
N MET A 89 -45.70 -11.05 28.00
CA MET A 89 -46.25 -12.06 27.08
C MET A 89 -46.05 -13.49 27.60
N PHE A 90 -44.87 -13.78 28.15
CA PHE A 90 -44.54 -15.06 28.77
C PHE A 90 -45.41 -15.37 29.99
N ALA A 91 -45.62 -14.39 30.86
CA ALA A 91 -46.50 -14.55 32.01
C ALA A 91 -47.95 -14.76 31.58
N GLU A 92 -48.39 -14.03 30.55
CA GLU A 92 -49.72 -14.21 29.97
C GLU A 92 -49.89 -15.58 29.34
N THR A 93 -48.84 -16.26 28.84
CA THR A 93 -48.93 -17.65 28.33
C THR A 93 -49.03 -18.70 29.42
N GLY A 94 -48.70 -18.36 30.66
CA GLY A 94 -48.66 -19.27 31.82
C GLY A 94 -47.26 -19.82 32.13
N GLY A 95 -46.24 -19.39 31.38
CA GLY A 95 -44.83 -19.69 31.66
C GLY A 95 -44.42 -21.16 31.59
N THR A 96 -45.16 -21.99 30.83
CA THR A 96 -44.98 -23.45 30.81
C THR A 96 -43.86 -23.95 29.90
N GLU A 97 -43.58 -23.23 28.82
CA GLU A 97 -42.52 -23.57 27.87
C GLU A 97 -41.31 -22.68 28.13
N THR A 98 -40.08 -23.16 28.00
CA THR A 98 -38.87 -22.36 28.21
C THR A 98 -38.33 -21.84 26.88
N PRO A 99 -38.64 -20.59 26.48
CA PRO A 99 -38.20 -20.07 25.20
C PRO A 99 -36.69 -19.78 25.23
N GLU A 100 -36.03 -20.13 24.14
CA GLU A 100 -34.62 -19.81 23.88
C GLU A 100 -34.50 -18.47 23.14
N GLN A 101 -35.55 -18.06 22.42
CA GLN A 101 -35.56 -16.85 21.60
C GLN A 101 -36.84 -16.02 21.80
N ALA A 102 -36.74 -14.70 21.57
CA ALA A 102 -37.88 -13.78 21.68
C ALA A 102 -39.07 -14.21 20.80
N ARG A 103 -38.80 -14.75 19.60
CA ARG A 103 -39.80 -15.15 18.61
C ARG A 103 -40.69 -16.29 19.09
N GLU A 104 -40.17 -17.17 19.95
CA GLU A 104 -40.96 -18.25 20.55
C GLU A 104 -41.96 -17.69 21.57
N VAL A 105 -41.58 -16.65 22.33
CA VAL A 105 -42.50 -15.93 23.22
C VAL A 105 -43.65 -15.32 22.40
N PHE A 106 -43.34 -14.67 21.28
CA PHE A 106 -44.35 -14.08 20.39
C PHE A 106 -45.29 -15.12 19.81
N LEU A 107 -44.76 -16.25 19.34
CA LEU A 107 -45.57 -17.35 18.84
C LEU A 107 -46.53 -17.89 19.92
N ASN A 108 -46.01 -18.17 21.11
CA ASN A 108 -46.82 -18.74 22.19
C ASN A 108 -47.91 -17.77 22.62
N TYR A 109 -47.60 -16.46 22.60
CA TYR A 109 -48.58 -15.42 22.87
C TYR A 109 -49.62 -15.30 21.75
N TRP A 110 -49.22 -15.43 20.48
CA TRP A 110 -50.13 -15.48 19.32
C TRP A 110 -51.06 -16.68 19.37
N ALA A 111 -50.56 -17.83 19.80
CA ALA A 111 -51.34 -19.07 19.94
C ALA A 111 -52.47 -18.97 20.99
N LYS A 112 -52.47 -17.96 21.86
CA LYS A 112 -53.60 -17.70 22.79
C LYS A 112 -54.83 -17.11 22.11
N LEU A 113 -54.66 -16.50 20.94
CA LEU A 113 -55.76 -16.00 20.14
C LEU A 113 -56.50 -17.16 19.49
N SER A 114 -57.83 -17.09 19.42
CA SER A 114 -58.63 -18.00 18.62
C SER A 114 -58.26 -17.90 17.13
N VAL A 115 -58.54 -18.94 16.35
CA VAL A 115 -58.24 -18.96 14.91
C VAL A 115 -58.88 -17.77 14.17
N PHE A 116 -60.09 -17.37 14.58
CA PHE A 116 -60.79 -16.20 14.03
C PHE A 116 -60.10 -14.88 14.38
N GLU A 117 -59.71 -14.70 15.65
CA GLU A 117 -58.95 -13.51 16.09
C GLU A 117 -57.60 -13.42 15.37
N GLN A 118 -56.88 -14.52 15.23
CA GLN A 118 -55.61 -14.56 14.48
C GLN A 118 -55.81 -14.14 13.02
N GLY A 119 -56.83 -14.68 12.35
CA GLY A 119 -57.16 -14.33 10.97
C GLY A 119 -57.49 -12.85 10.82
N ALA A 120 -58.41 -12.34 11.65
CA ALA A 120 -58.83 -10.96 11.62
C ALA A 120 -57.68 -9.98 11.89
N LEU A 121 -56.79 -10.31 12.84
CA LEU A 121 -55.66 -9.46 13.22
C LEU A 121 -54.58 -9.44 12.14
N ALA A 122 -54.29 -10.60 11.54
CA ALA A 122 -53.36 -10.74 10.42
C ALA A 122 -53.85 -9.97 9.18
N ASP A 123 -55.13 -10.12 8.83
CA ASP A 123 -55.75 -9.39 7.72
C ASP A 123 -55.71 -7.87 7.95
N LEU A 124 -56.05 -7.41 9.16
CA LEU A 124 -55.95 -6.00 9.52
C LEU A 124 -54.51 -5.48 9.35
N ALA A 125 -53.53 -6.24 9.84
CA ALA A 125 -52.12 -5.85 9.79
C ALA A 125 -51.58 -5.76 8.36
N VAL A 126 -51.91 -6.72 7.49
CA VAL A 126 -51.51 -6.70 6.07
C VAL A 126 -52.11 -5.52 5.33
N ARG A 127 -53.39 -5.18 5.60
CA ARG A 127 -54.04 -4.02 5.00
C ARG A 127 -53.37 -2.70 5.40
N LEU A 128 -52.89 -2.60 6.65
CA LEU A 128 -52.05 -1.48 7.08
C LEU A 128 -50.72 -1.47 6.30
N PHE A 129 -50.02 -2.60 6.24
CA PHE A 129 -48.73 -2.73 5.54
C PHE A 129 -48.82 -2.39 4.04
N ARG A 130 -49.92 -2.73 3.38
CA ARG A 130 -50.19 -2.40 1.97
C ARG A 130 -50.70 -0.97 1.76
N GLY A 131 -50.92 -0.21 2.84
CA GLY A 131 -51.38 1.17 2.79
C GLY A 131 -52.87 1.32 2.45
N GLU A 132 -53.66 0.25 2.56
CA GLU A 132 -55.12 0.30 2.40
C GLU A 132 -55.81 0.99 3.59
N LEU A 133 -55.13 1.03 4.73
CA LEU A 133 -55.55 1.69 5.96
C LEU A 133 -54.43 2.59 6.49
N VAL A 134 -54.82 3.65 7.19
CA VAL A 134 -53.90 4.57 7.87
C VAL A 134 -53.69 4.11 9.31
N TYR A 135 -52.46 4.19 9.80
CA TYR A 135 -52.09 3.89 11.18
C TYR A 135 -51.75 5.17 11.95
N PRO A 136 -52.22 5.37 13.20
CA PRO A 136 -53.23 4.58 13.92
C PRO A 136 -54.61 4.58 13.26
N ILE A 137 -55.40 3.53 13.49
CA ILE A 137 -56.65 3.24 12.78
C ILE A 137 -57.81 4.01 13.42
N PRO A 138 -58.66 4.72 12.67
CA PRO A 138 -59.89 5.27 13.26
C PRO A 138 -60.79 4.14 13.78
N ALA A 139 -61.30 4.25 15.01
CA ALA A 139 -62.08 3.19 15.67
C ALA A 139 -63.31 2.76 14.85
N GLY A 140 -63.97 3.71 14.18
CA GLY A 140 -65.10 3.44 13.27
C GLY A 140 -64.73 2.68 11.98
N LYS A 141 -63.44 2.44 11.71
CA LYS A 141 -62.95 1.61 10.59
C LYS A 141 -62.62 0.18 11.01
N VAL A 142 -62.68 -0.13 12.31
CA VAL A 142 -62.53 -1.50 12.83
C VAL A 142 -63.92 -2.11 12.94
N GLU A 143 -64.39 -2.71 11.85
CA GLU A 143 -65.75 -3.29 11.77
C GLU A 143 -65.85 -4.70 12.39
N ASN A 144 -64.72 -5.38 12.55
CA ASN A 144 -64.68 -6.74 13.08
C ASN A 144 -64.84 -6.74 14.62
N ARG A 145 -65.85 -7.46 15.11
CA ARG A 145 -66.19 -7.56 16.54
C ARG A 145 -65.08 -8.19 17.41
N ASP A 146 -64.34 -9.14 16.86
CA ASP A 146 -63.23 -9.78 17.57
C ASP A 146 -62.08 -8.79 17.79
N LEU A 147 -61.80 -7.94 16.79
CA LEU A 147 -60.80 -6.87 16.90
C LEU A 147 -61.22 -5.77 17.89
N GLN A 148 -62.52 -5.41 17.92
CA GLN A 148 -63.06 -4.50 18.93
C GLN A 148 -62.89 -5.08 20.33
N SER A 149 -63.24 -6.35 20.53
CA SER A 149 -63.06 -7.07 21.80
C SER A 149 -61.60 -7.09 22.25
N LEU A 150 -60.65 -7.33 21.33
CA LEU A 150 -59.21 -7.27 21.64
C LEU A 150 -58.74 -5.87 22.05
N ALA A 151 -59.29 -4.83 21.43
CA ALA A 151 -58.96 -3.44 21.73
C ALA A 151 -59.56 -2.97 23.07
N GLU A 152 -60.79 -3.37 23.38
CA GLU A 152 -61.46 -3.12 24.66
C GLU A 152 -60.78 -3.86 25.81
N ALA A 153 -60.33 -5.09 25.57
CA ALA A 153 -59.58 -5.87 26.54
C ALA A 153 -58.14 -5.37 26.76
N GLY A 154 -57.67 -4.40 25.96
CA GLY A 154 -56.31 -3.86 26.04
C GLY A 154 -55.22 -4.92 25.80
N ARG A 155 -55.48 -5.88 24.91
CA ARG A 155 -54.54 -6.95 24.55
C ARG A 155 -53.68 -6.52 23.36
N TRP A 156 -53.65 -7.31 22.30
CA TRP A 156 -52.90 -7.03 21.06
C TRP A 156 -53.18 -5.63 20.48
N LEU A 157 -54.39 -5.12 20.73
CA LEU A 157 -54.84 -3.78 20.35
C LEU A 157 -55.18 -2.97 21.61
N ARG A 158 -55.07 -1.65 21.50
CA ARG A 158 -55.53 -0.69 22.50
C ARG A 158 -56.36 0.42 21.85
N LEU A 159 -57.35 0.90 22.58
CA LEU A 159 -58.11 2.11 22.26
C LEU A 159 -57.37 3.34 22.80
N ASP A 160 -57.13 4.32 21.93
CA ASP A 160 -56.50 5.60 22.23
C ASP A 160 -57.40 6.72 21.67
N GLY A 161 -58.31 7.19 22.51
CA GLY A 161 -59.40 8.08 22.10
C GLY A 161 -60.30 7.42 21.05
N GLU A 162 -60.46 8.07 19.89
CA GLU A 162 -61.22 7.53 18.74
C GLU A 162 -60.35 6.69 17.79
N ARG A 163 -59.18 6.24 18.22
CA ARG A 163 -58.24 5.46 17.40
C ARG A 163 -57.95 4.11 18.05
N VAL A 164 -57.71 3.11 17.21
CA VAL A 164 -57.24 1.78 17.57
C VAL A 164 -55.81 1.64 17.07
N GLN A 165 -54.93 1.19 17.94
CA GLN A 165 -53.54 0.90 17.61
C GLN A 165 -53.10 -0.41 18.24
N PHE A 166 -52.05 -1.01 17.69
CA PHE A 166 -51.40 -2.13 18.34
C PHE A 166 -50.78 -1.69 19.66
N LEU A 167 -50.76 -2.59 20.65
CA LEU A 167 -50.18 -2.31 21.97
C LEU A 167 -48.67 -2.03 21.88
N HIS A 168 -48.00 -2.65 20.90
CA HIS A 168 -46.58 -2.47 20.66
C HIS A 168 -46.22 -2.71 19.19
N ASP A 169 -45.21 -1.99 18.68
CA ASP A 169 -44.71 -2.12 17.29
C ASP A 169 -44.27 -3.55 16.95
N LEU A 170 -43.69 -4.26 17.91
CA LEU A 170 -43.32 -5.68 17.76
C LEU A 170 -44.54 -6.60 17.56
N LEU A 171 -45.68 -6.30 18.17
CA LEU A 171 -46.92 -7.08 17.99
C LEU A 171 -47.53 -6.79 16.62
N LEU A 172 -47.52 -5.53 16.19
CA LEU A 172 -47.87 -5.14 14.83
C LEU A 172 -46.97 -5.87 13.82
N THR A 173 -45.65 -5.83 14.04
CA THR A 173 -44.65 -6.49 13.20
C THR A 173 -44.93 -7.99 13.08
N TRP A 174 -45.22 -8.66 14.20
CA TRP A 174 -45.58 -10.07 14.22
C TRP A 174 -46.88 -10.35 13.45
N ALA A 175 -47.92 -9.55 13.66
CA ALA A 175 -49.20 -9.71 12.97
C ALA A 175 -49.07 -9.50 11.45
N VAL A 176 -48.24 -8.54 11.01
CA VAL A 176 -47.93 -8.36 9.58
C VAL A 176 -47.18 -9.57 9.06
N ALA A 177 -46.19 -10.10 9.78
CA ALA A 177 -45.43 -11.28 9.36
C ALA A 177 -46.33 -12.51 9.19
N GLU A 178 -47.20 -12.80 10.16
CA GLU A 178 -48.19 -13.89 10.06
C GLU A 178 -49.15 -13.68 8.90
N GLY A 179 -49.64 -12.45 8.69
CA GLY A 179 -50.54 -12.16 7.59
C GLY A 179 -49.90 -12.32 6.22
N LEU A 180 -48.67 -11.79 6.03
CA LEU A 180 -47.92 -11.95 4.78
C LEU A 180 -47.62 -13.42 4.47
N ARG A 181 -47.25 -14.21 5.50
CA ARG A 181 -47.07 -15.66 5.35
C ARG A 181 -48.37 -16.34 4.90
N ARG A 182 -49.49 -16.05 5.56
CA ARG A 182 -50.80 -16.66 5.24
C ARG A 182 -51.33 -16.26 3.86
N SER A 183 -51.15 -15.00 3.47
CA SER A 183 -51.64 -14.48 2.19
C SER A 183 -50.71 -14.77 1.01
N GLY A 184 -49.47 -15.18 1.28
CA GLY A 184 -48.39 -15.25 0.31
C GLY A 184 -47.79 -13.86 0.01
N LEU A 185 -46.57 -13.88 -0.55
CA LEU A 185 -45.80 -12.67 -0.89
C LEU A 185 -45.99 -12.27 -2.36
N SER A 186 -46.58 -11.09 -2.57
CA SER A 186 -46.58 -10.44 -3.88
C SER A 186 -45.27 -9.70 -4.14
N GLU A 187 -44.98 -9.35 -5.41
CA GLU A 187 -43.81 -8.53 -5.74
C GLU A 187 -43.85 -7.15 -5.06
N GLU A 188 -45.05 -6.56 -4.92
CA GLU A 188 -45.23 -5.28 -4.23
C GLU A 188 -44.96 -5.39 -2.71
N ASP A 189 -45.19 -6.57 -2.12
CA ASP A 189 -44.83 -6.84 -0.73
C ASP A 189 -43.30 -6.94 -0.57
N LEU A 190 -42.61 -7.60 -1.52
CA LEU A 190 -41.14 -7.72 -1.53
C LEU A 190 -40.44 -6.36 -1.69
N GLU A 191 -40.93 -5.51 -2.60
CA GLU A 191 -40.42 -4.15 -2.77
C GLU A 191 -40.59 -3.31 -1.48
N ALA A 192 -41.72 -3.45 -0.79
CA ALA A 192 -41.95 -2.73 0.45
C ALA A 192 -41.17 -3.29 1.64
N LEU A 193 -40.92 -4.61 1.67
CA LEU A 193 -40.04 -5.23 2.67
C LEU A 193 -38.61 -4.68 2.55
N HIS A 194 -38.09 -4.49 1.33
CA HIS A 194 -36.82 -3.79 1.12
C HIS A 194 -36.86 -2.37 1.69
N GLY A 195 -37.97 -1.64 1.48
CA GLY A 195 -38.21 -0.29 2.02
C GLY A 195 -38.54 -0.21 3.50
N SER A 196 -38.71 -1.32 4.23
CA SER A 196 -39.05 -1.31 5.66
C SER A 196 -37.83 -1.07 6.58
N GLY A 197 -36.61 -1.33 6.08
CA GLY A 197 -35.36 -1.03 6.78
C GLY A 197 -34.75 0.35 6.47
N PHE A 198 -35.20 1.01 5.39
CA PHE A 198 -34.68 2.30 4.92
C PHE A 198 -35.81 3.25 4.58
N VAL A 199 -35.74 4.52 5.01
CA VAL A 199 -36.76 5.56 4.72
C VAL A 199 -36.91 5.74 3.20
N CYS A 200 -37.80 4.97 2.58
CA CYS A 200 -37.92 4.92 1.14
C CYS A 200 -38.71 6.14 0.65
N LYS A 201 -38.04 7.02 -0.10
CA LYS A 201 -38.62 8.28 -0.60
C LYS A 201 -39.73 8.09 -1.65
N HIS A 202 -39.88 6.87 -2.19
CA HIS A 202 -40.77 6.57 -3.32
C HIS A 202 -42.07 5.85 -2.94
N VAL A 203 -42.28 5.52 -1.66
CA VAL A 203 -43.51 4.87 -1.18
C VAL A 203 -44.58 5.92 -0.83
N ALA A 204 -45.85 5.64 -1.15
CA ALA A 204 -46.98 6.52 -0.83
C ALA A 204 -47.05 6.86 0.67
N GLU A 205 -47.48 8.08 0.99
CA GLU A 205 -47.51 8.64 2.37
C GLU A 205 -48.14 7.70 3.43
N PRO A 206 -49.33 7.08 3.22
CA PRO A 206 -49.94 6.19 4.23
C PRO A 206 -49.07 4.98 4.55
N ARG A 207 -48.43 4.41 3.52
CA ARG A 207 -47.58 3.23 3.64
C ARG A 207 -46.21 3.57 4.23
N ARG A 208 -45.71 4.80 4.02
CA ARG A 208 -44.47 5.26 4.66
C ARG A 208 -44.60 5.34 6.18
N GLU A 209 -45.75 5.77 6.71
CA GLU A 209 -45.95 5.94 8.15
C GLU A 209 -45.91 4.60 8.89
N ILE A 210 -46.64 3.59 8.40
CA ILE A 210 -46.63 2.25 9.00
C ILE A 210 -45.26 1.56 8.91
N LEU A 211 -44.51 1.73 7.81
CA LEU A 211 -43.20 1.08 7.64
C LEU A 211 -42.19 1.50 8.71
N ARG A 212 -42.34 2.70 9.31
CA ARG A 212 -41.49 3.15 10.43
C ARG A 212 -41.64 2.30 11.68
N HIS A 213 -42.78 1.63 11.85
CA HIS A 213 -43.08 0.76 12.99
C HIS A 213 -42.71 -0.71 12.73
N LEU A 214 -42.23 -1.05 11.53
CA LEU A 214 -42.04 -2.42 11.06
C LEU A 214 -40.56 -2.81 10.90
N GLY A 215 -39.65 -2.16 11.63
CA GLY A 215 -38.21 -2.37 11.46
C GLY A 215 -37.72 -3.81 11.66
N GLY A 216 -38.44 -4.64 12.43
CA GLY A 216 -38.13 -6.06 12.64
C GLY A 216 -38.89 -7.04 11.75
N LEU A 217 -39.71 -6.55 10.81
CA LEU A 217 -40.60 -7.37 9.98
C LEU A 217 -39.84 -8.41 9.14
N PRO A 218 -38.75 -8.05 8.43
CA PRO A 218 -37.95 -9.00 7.69
C PRO A 218 -37.52 -10.23 8.48
N ALA A 219 -36.93 -10.01 9.65
CA ALA A 219 -36.39 -11.08 10.47
C ALA A 219 -37.50 -11.94 11.09
N GLY A 220 -38.62 -11.33 11.49
CA GLY A 220 -39.79 -12.06 11.99
C GLY A 220 -40.42 -12.94 10.92
N LEU A 221 -40.60 -12.41 9.71
CA LEU A 221 -41.16 -13.14 8.57
C LEU A 221 -40.23 -14.27 8.11
N LEU A 222 -38.93 -14.01 7.97
CA LEU A 222 -37.94 -15.04 7.62
C LEU A 222 -37.92 -16.18 8.63
N TRP A 223 -37.99 -15.87 9.93
CA TRP A 223 -38.06 -16.90 10.97
C TRP A 223 -39.30 -17.80 10.82
N LEU A 224 -40.47 -17.19 10.62
CA LEU A 224 -41.72 -17.94 10.44
C LEU A 224 -41.66 -18.85 9.20
N LEU A 225 -41.20 -18.31 8.06
CA LEU A 225 -41.07 -19.07 6.82
C LEU A 225 -40.06 -20.21 6.93
N CYS A 226 -38.89 -19.98 7.54
CA CYS A 226 -37.87 -21.01 7.71
C CYS A 226 -38.36 -22.13 8.65
N ARG A 227 -39.05 -21.76 9.72
CA ARG A 227 -39.65 -22.72 10.66
C ARG A 227 -40.69 -23.62 9.99
N ASP A 228 -41.58 -23.03 9.18
CA ASP A 228 -42.63 -23.76 8.46
C ASP A 228 -42.11 -24.45 7.18
N ARG A 229 -40.80 -24.35 6.91
CA ARG A 229 -40.10 -24.91 5.74
C ARG A 229 -40.57 -24.32 4.40
N GLU A 230 -41.10 -23.11 4.41
CA GLU A 230 -41.49 -22.31 3.25
C GLU A 230 -40.27 -21.60 2.63
N PHE A 231 -39.23 -22.37 2.29
CA PHE A 231 -37.92 -21.82 1.93
C PHE A 231 -37.88 -21.09 0.59
N ASP A 232 -38.86 -21.29 -0.31
CA ASP A 232 -38.94 -20.54 -1.58
C ASP A 232 -39.26 -19.07 -1.33
N ASP A 233 -40.24 -18.80 -0.47
CA ASP A 233 -40.61 -17.44 -0.09
C ASP A 233 -39.52 -16.80 0.78
N ALA A 234 -38.89 -17.57 1.67
CA ALA A 234 -37.72 -17.09 2.41
C ALA A 234 -36.57 -16.69 1.49
N ALA A 235 -36.30 -17.49 0.44
CA ALA A 235 -35.28 -17.17 -0.56
C ALA A 235 -35.61 -15.90 -1.35
N ARG A 236 -36.88 -15.66 -1.69
CA ARG A 236 -37.34 -14.41 -2.34
C ARG A 236 -37.10 -13.18 -1.46
N ILE A 237 -37.33 -13.29 -0.15
CA ILE A 237 -37.01 -12.21 0.79
C ILE A 237 -35.49 -11.98 0.86
N LEU A 238 -34.69 -13.04 0.96
CA LEU A 238 -33.22 -12.91 0.91
C LEU A 238 -32.74 -12.30 -0.42
N ALA A 239 -33.46 -12.53 -1.52
CA ALA A 239 -33.18 -11.90 -2.80
C ALA A 239 -33.42 -10.40 -2.78
N ALA A 240 -34.51 -9.96 -2.14
CA ALA A 240 -34.79 -8.54 -1.94
C ALA A 240 -33.68 -7.85 -1.13
N PHE A 241 -33.16 -8.48 -0.06
CA PHE A 241 -32.04 -7.91 0.72
C PHE A 241 -30.70 -7.93 0.00
N ASN A 242 -30.44 -8.96 -0.79
CA ASN A 242 -29.18 -9.11 -1.51
C ASN A 242 -29.21 -8.54 -2.95
N ALA A 243 -30.21 -7.73 -3.31
CA ALA A 243 -30.32 -7.18 -4.67
C ALA A 243 -29.08 -6.37 -5.09
N HIS A 244 -28.43 -5.73 -4.12
CA HIS A 244 -27.20 -4.95 -4.31
C HIS A 244 -25.90 -5.75 -4.13
N GLY A 245 -25.98 -7.06 -3.87
CA GLY A 245 -24.82 -7.95 -3.75
C GLY A 245 -24.07 -7.87 -2.41
N TYR A 246 -24.61 -7.14 -1.43
CA TYR A 246 -24.07 -7.03 -0.07
C TYR A 246 -25.22 -6.98 0.95
N LEU A 247 -25.02 -7.62 2.09
CA LEU A 247 -25.86 -7.44 3.27
C LEU A 247 -25.25 -6.31 4.11
N ASP A 248 -26.00 -5.22 4.31
CA ASP A 248 -25.58 -4.18 5.24
C ASP A 248 -25.52 -4.73 6.68
N ARG A 249 -24.82 -4.01 7.57
CA ARG A 249 -24.61 -4.45 8.95
C ARG A 249 -25.92 -4.67 9.72
N HIS A 250 -26.91 -3.81 9.54
CA HIS A 250 -28.17 -3.91 10.25
C HIS A 250 -28.95 -5.16 9.81
N THR A 251 -29.02 -5.40 8.51
CA THR A 251 -29.62 -6.60 7.93
C THR A 251 -28.88 -7.85 8.39
N ARG A 252 -27.55 -7.81 8.45
CA ARG A 252 -26.73 -8.93 8.95
C ARG A 252 -27.04 -9.26 10.40
N ASP A 253 -27.05 -8.27 11.30
CA ASP A 253 -27.37 -8.46 12.73
C ASP A 253 -28.78 -9.05 12.91
N GLN A 254 -29.74 -8.67 12.05
CA GLN A 254 -31.10 -9.22 12.06
C GLN A 254 -31.16 -10.69 11.60
N LEU A 255 -30.38 -11.05 10.58
CA LEU A 255 -30.32 -12.41 10.03
C LEU A 255 -29.52 -13.35 10.94
N ASP A 256 -28.48 -12.84 11.60
CA ASP A 256 -27.61 -13.63 12.47
C ASP A 256 -28.42 -14.27 13.62
N GLY A 257 -29.37 -13.52 14.17
CA GLY A 257 -30.32 -14.01 15.16
C GLY A 257 -31.35 -15.04 14.66
N LEU A 258 -31.23 -15.56 13.43
CA LEU A 258 -32.02 -16.70 12.91
C LEU A 258 -31.25 -18.03 12.96
N GLY A 259 -29.92 -17.99 13.04
CA GLY A 259 -29.06 -19.18 13.12
C GLY A 259 -29.10 -20.11 11.91
N HIS A 260 -28.72 -21.37 12.10
CA HIS A 260 -28.58 -22.38 11.04
C HIS A 260 -29.90 -22.72 10.31
N GLY A 261 -31.07 -22.39 10.89
CA GLY A 261 -32.37 -22.58 10.24
C GLY A 261 -32.52 -21.80 8.93
N LEU A 262 -31.68 -20.80 8.69
CA LEU A 262 -31.65 -20.00 7.46
C LEU A 262 -30.90 -20.69 6.30
N LEU A 263 -30.09 -21.72 6.57
CA LEU A 263 -29.22 -22.36 5.56
C LEU A 263 -29.98 -22.88 4.33
N PRO A 264 -31.13 -23.57 4.45
CA PRO A 264 -31.88 -24.03 3.29
C PRO A 264 -32.45 -22.88 2.45
N ALA A 265 -32.79 -21.74 3.07
CA ALA A 265 -33.24 -20.55 2.36
C ALA A 265 -32.10 -19.86 1.61
N ILE A 266 -30.91 -19.77 2.22
CA ILE A 266 -29.68 -19.26 1.56
C ILE A 266 -29.33 -20.14 0.36
N GLU A 267 -29.36 -21.45 0.54
CA GLU A 267 -29.11 -22.41 -0.53
C GLU A 267 -30.06 -22.21 -1.72
N ARG A 268 -31.37 -22.11 -1.46
CA ARG A 268 -32.36 -21.83 -2.51
C ARG A 268 -32.14 -20.47 -3.16
N ARG A 269 -31.83 -19.43 -2.37
CA ARG A 269 -31.51 -18.09 -2.86
C ARG A 269 -30.34 -18.11 -3.84
N LEU A 270 -29.28 -18.86 -3.54
CA LEU A 270 -28.10 -18.96 -4.39
C LEU A 270 -28.35 -19.70 -5.70
N ARG A 271 -29.41 -20.53 -5.78
CA ARG A 271 -29.82 -21.24 -7.01
C ARG A 271 -30.70 -20.39 -7.93
N MET A 272 -31.16 -19.23 -7.48
CA MET A 272 -31.99 -18.34 -8.31
C MET A 272 -31.14 -17.71 -9.42
N GLU A 273 -31.71 -17.56 -10.62
CA GLU A 273 -30.99 -17.08 -11.82
C GLU A 273 -30.38 -15.68 -11.67
N ASP A 274 -30.94 -14.85 -10.78
CA ASP A 274 -30.50 -13.48 -10.50
C ASP A 274 -29.34 -13.41 -9.49
N ALA A 275 -28.92 -14.53 -8.91
CA ALA A 275 -27.86 -14.58 -7.92
C ALA A 275 -26.53 -14.12 -8.54
N LYS A 276 -26.02 -12.98 -8.06
CA LYS A 276 -24.74 -12.42 -8.51
C LYS A 276 -23.57 -13.18 -7.89
N GLY A 277 -22.40 -13.13 -8.55
CA GLY A 277 -21.17 -13.80 -8.10
C GLY A 277 -20.67 -13.43 -6.70
N ASN A 278 -21.10 -12.30 -6.12
CA ASN A 278 -20.70 -11.89 -4.77
C ASN A 278 -21.60 -12.47 -3.65
N ALA A 279 -22.74 -13.10 -4.00
CA ALA A 279 -23.66 -13.64 -3.01
C ALA A 279 -23.03 -14.67 -2.05
N PRO A 280 -22.12 -15.58 -2.49
CA PRO A 280 -21.40 -16.49 -1.58
C PRO A 280 -20.52 -15.77 -0.56
N VAL A 281 -20.02 -14.57 -0.86
CA VAL A 281 -19.23 -13.79 0.10
C VAL A 281 -20.15 -13.23 1.18
N ALA A 282 -21.24 -12.58 0.77
CA ALA A 282 -22.18 -11.95 1.70
C ALA A 282 -22.84 -12.96 2.64
N PHE A 283 -23.23 -14.13 2.13
CA PHE A 283 -23.78 -15.21 2.96
C PHE A 283 -22.71 -16.01 3.68
N GLY A 284 -21.49 -16.11 3.14
CA GLY A 284 -20.35 -16.74 3.82
C GLY A 284 -20.07 -16.07 5.16
N GLU A 285 -19.95 -14.74 5.17
CA GLU A 285 -19.72 -13.98 6.41
C GLU A 285 -20.85 -14.15 7.45
N LEU A 286 -22.10 -14.31 7.00
CA LEU A 286 -23.24 -14.58 7.87
C LEU A 286 -23.26 -16.01 8.40
N VAL A 287 -22.88 -16.99 7.57
CA VAL A 287 -22.86 -18.40 7.99
C VAL A 287 -21.65 -18.67 8.88
N GLU A 288 -20.54 -17.98 8.67
CA GLU A 288 -19.34 -18.06 9.50
C GLU A 288 -19.55 -17.51 10.93
N SER A 289 -20.57 -16.68 11.19
CA SER A 289 -20.90 -16.25 12.56
C SER A 289 -21.70 -17.31 13.35
N TYR A 290 -22.22 -18.34 12.70
CA TYR A 290 -22.88 -19.46 13.35
C TYR A 290 -21.83 -20.45 13.85
N ASP A 291 -21.43 -20.31 15.12
CA ASP A 291 -20.53 -21.26 15.79
C ASP A 291 -21.29 -22.57 16.14
N ASP A 292 -21.65 -23.34 15.11
CA ASP A 292 -22.53 -24.51 15.20
C ASP A 292 -22.04 -25.67 14.29
N ASP A 293 -21.87 -26.86 14.88
CA ASP A 293 -21.50 -28.10 14.18
C ASP A 293 -22.50 -28.48 13.06
N GLU A 294 -23.77 -28.07 13.16
CA GLU A 294 -24.77 -28.25 12.11
C GLU A 294 -24.40 -27.52 10.81
N VAL A 295 -23.72 -26.37 10.92
CA VAL A 295 -23.30 -25.56 9.77
C VAL A 295 -22.19 -26.27 8.98
N GLY A 296 -21.21 -26.84 9.69
CA GLY A 296 -20.16 -27.66 9.09
C GLY A 296 -20.74 -28.90 8.39
N ARG A 297 -21.70 -29.59 9.03
CA ARG A 297 -22.41 -30.73 8.42
C ARG A 297 -23.17 -30.34 7.16
N TRP A 298 -23.95 -29.27 7.20
CA TRP A 298 -24.64 -28.76 6.03
C TRP A 298 -23.66 -28.44 4.89
N ALA A 299 -22.54 -27.78 5.20
CA ALA A 299 -21.54 -27.44 4.19
C ALA A 299 -20.94 -28.69 3.53
N VAL A 300 -20.70 -29.77 4.28
CA VAL A 300 -20.28 -31.07 3.72
C VAL A 300 -21.36 -31.65 2.79
N GLU A 301 -22.64 -31.59 3.19
CA GLU A 301 -23.76 -32.14 2.41
C GLU A 301 -23.96 -31.41 1.06
N VAL A 302 -23.81 -30.09 1.07
CA VAL A 302 -23.97 -29.26 -0.15
C VAL A 302 -22.67 -29.09 -0.94
N LEU A 303 -21.52 -29.54 -0.40
CA LEU A 303 -20.27 -29.60 -1.14
C LEU A 303 -20.41 -30.67 -2.23
N GLY A 304 -20.42 -30.23 -3.48
CA GLY A 304 -20.82 -31.14 -4.58
C GLY A 304 -21.91 -30.56 -5.46
N HIS A 305 -22.58 -29.51 -4.97
CA HIS A 305 -23.83 -29.06 -5.54
C HIS A 305 -23.69 -28.65 -7.02
N PRO A 306 -24.63 -29.01 -7.91
CA PRO A 306 -24.59 -28.64 -9.33
C PRO A 306 -24.53 -27.13 -9.59
N HIS A 307 -25.05 -26.34 -8.64
CA HIS A 307 -25.02 -24.89 -8.72
C HIS A 307 -23.71 -24.34 -8.13
N PRO A 308 -22.88 -23.62 -8.92
CA PRO A 308 -21.51 -23.26 -8.53
C PRO A 308 -21.44 -22.29 -7.34
N LEU A 309 -22.45 -21.45 -7.15
CA LEU A 309 -22.49 -20.50 -6.01
C LEU A 309 -22.76 -21.20 -4.67
N VAL A 310 -23.59 -22.25 -4.66
CA VAL A 310 -23.85 -23.06 -3.46
C VAL A 310 -22.59 -23.79 -3.08
N ASP A 311 -21.93 -24.38 -4.08
CA ASP A 311 -20.69 -25.09 -3.89
C ASP A 311 -19.53 -24.21 -3.40
N GLU A 312 -19.45 -22.99 -3.93
CA GLU A 312 -18.49 -21.99 -3.49
C GLU A 312 -18.75 -21.53 -2.05
N LEU A 313 -20.02 -21.35 -1.67
CA LEU A 313 -20.39 -21.06 -0.28
C LEU A 313 -20.00 -22.21 0.65
N ALA A 314 -20.28 -23.45 0.25
CA ALA A 314 -19.90 -24.65 1.02
C ALA A 314 -18.39 -24.70 1.26
N ALA A 315 -17.59 -24.49 0.22
CA ALA A 315 -16.13 -24.43 0.34
C ALA A 315 -15.67 -23.29 1.27
N ARG A 316 -16.29 -22.10 1.20
CA ARG A 316 -15.98 -20.98 2.11
C ARG A 316 -16.24 -21.32 3.56
N VAL A 317 -17.41 -21.87 3.86
CA VAL A 317 -17.79 -22.28 5.22
C VAL A 317 -16.79 -23.30 5.78
N LEU A 318 -16.35 -24.25 4.95
CA LEU A 318 -15.37 -25.28 5.33
C LEU A 318 -13.94 -24.74 5.55
N ILE A 319 -13.64 -23.48 5.21
CA ILE A 319 -12.36 -22.85 5.62
C ILE A 319 -12.38 -22.57 7.13
N ARG A 320 -13.53 -22.15 7.68
CA ARG A 320 -13.69 -21.79 9.10
C ARG A 320 -14.15 -22.96 9.95
N LEU A 321 -15.07 -23.77 9.42
CA LEU A 321 -15.62 -24.97 10.05
C LEU A 321 -15.17 -26.20 9.26
N PRO A 322 -13.86 -26.50 9.20
CA PRO A 322 -13.34 -27.63 8.46
C PRO A 322 -13.92 -28.95 8.96
N ALA A 323 -14.21 -29.86 8.04
CA ALA A 323 -14.75 -31.18 8.34
C ALA A 323 -13.99 -32.27 7.57
N SER A 324 -13.60 -33.35 8.27
CA SER A 324 -12.83 -34.45 7.67
C SER A 324 -13.55 -35.12 6.50
N GLN A 325 -14.87 -35.22 6.59
CA GLN A 325 -15.74 -35.84 5.60
C GLN A 325 -15.72 -35.10 4.24
N ALA A 326 -15.35 -33.82 4.22
CA ALA A 326 -15.26 -33.02 3.00
C ALA A 326 -13.96 -33.22 2.21
N MET A 327 -12.91 -33.79 2.81
CA MET A 327 -11.55 -33.76 2.23
C MET A 327 -11.46 -34.38 0.84
N ASP A 328 -12.11 -35.53 0.61
CA ASP A 328 -12.07 -36.20 -0.70
C ASP A 328 -12.82 -35.44 -1.79
N ALA A 329 -13.95 -34.85 -1.43
CA ALA A 329 -14.74 -34.01 -2.33
C ALA A 329 -13.97 -32.73 -2.68
N LEU A 330 -13.36 -32.07 -1.68
CA LEU A 330 -12.50 -30.90 -1.87
C LEU A 330 -11.28 -31.23 -2.72
N TRP A 331 -10.64 -32.38 -2.49
CA TRP A 331 -9.49 -32.83 -3.28
C TRP A 331 -9.85 -33.04 -4.75
N SER A 332 -10.97 -33.71 -5.01
CA SER A 332 -11.49 -33.90 -6.37
C SER A 332 -11.68 -32.57 -7.09
N ARG A 333 -12.12 -31.53 -6.38
CA ARG A 333 -12.26 -30.17 -6.91
C ARG A 333 -10.95 -29.48 -7.16
N VAL A 334 -9.98 -29.62 -6.27
CA VAL A 334 -8.65 -29.02 -6.46
C VAL A 334 -8.02 -29.58 -7.73
N ILE A 335 -8.13 -30.89 -7.99
CA ILE A 335 -7.63 -31.50 -9.23
C ILE A 335 -8.36 -30.93 -10.47
N GLN A 336 -9.69 -30.83 -10.42
CA GLN A 336 -10.46 -30.24 -11.52
C GLN A 336 -10.08 -28.77 -11.75
N ALA A 337 -9.90 -28.00 -10.68
CA ALA A 337 -9.52 -26.61 -10.71
C ALA A 337 -8.08 -26.42 -11.21
N GLU A 338 -7.11 -27.30 -10.94
CA GLU A 338 -5.74 -27.15 -11.48
C GLU A 338 -5.69 -27.15 -13.03
N THR A 339 -6.75 -27.62 -13.71
CA THR A 339 -6.89 -27.59 -15.18
C THR A 339 -7.56 -26.31 -15.72
N SER A 340 -8.18 -25.50 -14.87
CA SER A 340 -8.87 -24.26 -15.23
C SER A 340 -8.30 -23.12 -14.38
N ASN A 341 -7.96 -21.96 -14.94
CA ASN A 341 -7.29 -20.87 -14.20
C ASN A 341 -8.17 -20.19 -13.10
N GLN A 342 -9.09 -20.91 -12.43
CA GLN A 342 -10.12 -20.37 -11.55
C GLN A 342 -10.19 -21.09 -10.18
N ARG A 343 -10.26 -20.23 -9.15
CA ARG A 343 -10.72 -20.40 -7.75
C ARG A 343 -9.78 -21.13 -6.77
N GLN A 344 -9.21 -20.35 -5.84
CA GLN A 344 -8.37 -20.81 -4.72
C GLN A 344 -9.18 -21.39 -3.54
N THR A 345 -10.48 -21.12 -3.45
CA THR A 345 -11.33 -21.45 -2.30
C THR A 345 -11.38 -22.94 -1.93
N PRO A 346 -11.56 -23.90 -2.88
CA PRO A 346 -11.57 -25.32 -2.52
C PRO A 346 -10.21 -25.80 -1.99
N ARG A 347 -9.12 -25.19 -2.46
CA ARG A 347 -7.76 -25.49 -1.97
C ARG A 347 -7.59 -24.98 -0.55
N GLU A 348 -8.05 -23.78 -0.24
CA GLU A 348 -8.01 -23.22 1.12
C GLU A 348 -8.82 -24.05 2.11
N ALA A 349 -10.03 -24.47 1.72
CA ALA A 349 -10.86 -25.35 2.54
C ALA A 349 -10.19 -26.72 2.79
N LEU A 350 -9.56 -27.29 1.74
CA LEU A 350 -8.81 -28.53 1.89
C LEU A 350 -7.63 -28.37 2.85
N LEU A 351 -6.90 -27.25 2.77
CA LEU A 351 -5.78 -26.97 3.68
C LEU A 351 -6.27 -26.85 5.13
N ALA A 352 -7.39 -26.14 5.37
CA ALA A 352 -7.99 -26.05 6.70
C ALA A 352 -8.37 -27.42 7.26
N ALA A 353 -8.97 -28.30 6.44
CA ALA A 353 -9.31 -29.65 6.84
C ALA A 353 -8.07 -30.53 7.10
N VAL A 354 -7.07 -30.50 6.21
CA VAL A 354 -5.84 -31.29 6.37
C VAL A 354 -5.06 -30.89 7.63
N ALA A 355 -5.09 -29.62 8.02
CA ALA A 355 -4.46 -29.16 9.26
C ALA A 355 -5.03 -29.86 10.50
N LEU A 356 -6.33 -30.16 10.53
CA LEU A 356 -7.00 -30.88 11.61
C LEU A 356 -6.86 -32.41 11.50
N TRP A 357 -6.78 -32.94 10.29
CA TRP A 357 -6.72 -34.38 10.02
C TRP A 357 -5.53 -34.75 9.11
N PRO A 358 -4.29 -34.76 9.64
CA PRO A 358 -3.08 -34.93 8.84
C PRO A 358 -2.93 -36.36 8.31
N THR A 359 -3.55 -37.34 8.98
CA THR A 359 -3.46 -38.76 8.65
C THR A 359 -4.04 -39.03 7.27
N TRP A 360 -5.01 -38.21 6.83
CA TRP A 360 -5.61 -38.31 5.50
C TRP A 360 -4.58 -38.20 4.38
N LEU A 361 -3.59 -37.28 4.49
CA LEU A 361 -2.52 -37.19 3.49
C LEU A 361 -1.70 -38.49 3.44
N GLY A 362 -1.40 -39.07 4.60
CA GLY A 362 -0.68 -40.34 4.68
C GLY A 362 -1.48 -41.50 4.10
N GLU A 363 -2.76 -41.61 4.42
CA GLU A 363 -3.66 -42.65 3.92
C GLU A 363 -3.80 -42.58 2.39
N ARG A 364 -3.99 -41.39 1.84
CA ARG A 364 -4.11 -41.19 0.38
C ARG A 364 -2.80 -41.42 -0.37
N LEU A 365 -1.65 -41.20 0.27
CA LEU A 365 -0.34 -41.60 -0.27
C LEU A 365 -0.22 -43.12 -0.30
N ASP A 366 -0.60 -43.81 0.77
CA ASP A 366 -0.52 -45.27 0.88
C ASP A 366 -1.44 -45.98 -0.13
N GLU A 367 -2.60 -45.39 -0.43
CA GLU A 367 -3.54 -45.85 -1.45
C GLU A 367 -3.12 -45.53 -2.89
N GLY A 368 -2.07 -44.71 -3.08
CA GLY A 368 -1.66 -44.21 -4.40
C GLY A 368 -2.64 -43.21 -5.03
N ALA A 369 -3.59 -42.67 -4.25
CA ALA A 369 -4.53 -41.64 -4.69
C ALA A 369 -3.88 -40.24 -4.77
N LEU A 370 -2.77 -40.04 -4.05
CA LEU A 370 -1.91 -38.85 -4.10
C LEU A 370 -0.49 -39.23 -4.50
N THR A 371 0.12 -38.42 -5.38
CA THR A 371 1.58 -38.47 -5.59
C THR A 371 2.31 -37.72 -4.49
N ALA A 372 3.57 -38.07 -4.22
CA ALA A 372 4.42 -37.34 -3.28
C ALA A 372 4.50 -35.84 -3.62
N ARG A 373 4.58 -35.50 -4.91
CA ARG A 373 4.57 -34.12 -5.39
C ARG A 373 3.29 -33.36 -5.02
N GLN A 374 2.12 -33.97 -5.20
CA GLN A 374 0.83 -33.36 -4.85
C GLN A 374 0.69 -33.16 -3.35
N ALA A 375 1.07 -34.17 -2.56
CA ALA A 375 1.04 -34.06 -1.10
C ALA A 375 1.99 -32.95 -0.59
N ILE A 376 3.19 -32.81 -1.16
CA ILE A 376 4.12 -31.73 -0.79
C ILE A 376 3.58 -30.34 -1.22
N SER A 377 2.89 -30.26 -2.35
CA SER A 377 2.23 -29.03 -2.80
C SER A 377 1.15 -28.56 -1.81
N LEU A 378 0.36 -29.50 -1.26
CA LEU A 378 -0.61 -29.22 -0.21
C LEU A 378 0.08 -28.85 1.11
N LEU A 379 1.05 -29.65 1.56
CA LEU A 379 1.84 -29.36 2.76
C LEU A 379 2.47 -27.97 2.73
N SER A 380 3.04 -27.56 1.60
CA SER A 380 3.66 -26.23 1.46
C SER A 380 2.68 -25.07 1.62
N GLY A 381 1.37 -25.34 1.53
CA GLY A 381 0.30 -24.39 1.81
C GLY A 381 -0.06 -24.30 3.30
N LEU A 382 0.26 -25.31 4.09
CA LEU A 382 0.13 -25.33 5.55
C LEU A 382 1.37 -24.66 6.13
N LYS A 383 1.27 -23.37 6.44
CA LYS A 383 2.35 -22.63 7.11
C LYS A 383 2.33 -22.91 8.62
N ASP A 384 3.41 -22.52 9.28
CA ASP A 384 3.52 -22.44 10.74
C ASP A 384 3.35 -23.80 11.46
N GLU A 385 2.88 -23.76 12.71
CA GLU A 385 2.77 -24.91 13.61
C GLU A 385 1.95 -26.09 13.05
N PRO A 386 0.78 -25.88 12.39
CA PRO A 386 0.02 -26.98 11.79
C PRO A 386 0.79 -27.70 10.68
N GLY A 387 1.50 -26.93 9.84
CA GLY A 387 2.31 -27.48 8.75
C GLY A 387 3.48 -28.33 9.25
N GLU A 388 4.20 -27.85 10.27
CA GLU A 388 5.27 -28.63 10.91
C GLU A 388 4.76 -29.93 11.52
N TRP A 389 3.60 -29.88 12.19
CA TRP A 389 3.01 -31.05 12.80
C TRP A 389 2.59 -32.09 11.75
N VAL A 390 1.92 -31.67 10.67
CA VAL A 390 1.56 -32.57 9.56
C VAL A 390 2.82 -33.16 8.93
N TRP A 391 3.85 -32.33 8.66
CA TRP A 391 5.14 -32.78 8.11
C TRP A 391 5.74 -33.90 8.95
N ARG A 392 5.87 -33.73 10.28
CA ARG A 392 6.42 -34.76 11.19
C ARG A 392 5.64 -36.09 11.10
N HIS A 393 4.32 -36.04 10.90
CA HIS A 393 3.48 -37.23 10.84
C HIS A 393 3.57 -37.99 9.52
N ILE A 394 3.71 -37.29 8.39
CA ILE A 394 3.65 -37.93 7.06
C ILE A 394 5.01 -38.03 6.36
N LYS A 395 6.06 -37.39 6.88
CA LYS A 395 7.43 -37.34 6.32
C LYS A 395 7.92 -38.70 5.85
N LEU A 396 7.92 -39.71 6.74
CA LEU A 396 8.47 -41.03 6.41
C LEU A 396 7.71 -41.68 5.24
N ARG A 397 6.37 -41.53 5.19
CA ARG A 397 5.56 -42.04 4.08
C ARG A 397 5.87 -41.32 2.77
N LEU A 398 6.07 -40.00 2.82
CA LEU A 398 6.49 -39.20 1.66
C LEU A 398 7.84 -39.65 1.09
N PHE A 399 8.83 -39.93 1.95
CA PHE A 399 10.13 -40.41 1.49
C PHE A 399 10.07 -41.82 0.89
N VAL A 400 9.15 -42.68 1.37
CA VAL A 400 8.93 -44.02 0.81
C VAL A 400 8.17 -43.95 -0.52
N ALA A 401 7.17 -43.08 -0.62
CA ALA A 401 6.33 -42.94 -1.81
C ALA A 401 6.99 -42.14 -2.95
N ALA A 402 7.99 -41.32 -2.66
CA ALA A 402 8.63 -40.46 -3.65
C ALA A 402 9.55 -41.22 -4.61
N GLU A 403 9.41 -40.95 -5.90
CA GLU A 403 10.37 -41.38 -6.91
C GLU A 403 11.66 -40.54 -6.87
N THR A 404 12.73 -41.01 -7.51
CA THR A 404 13.97 -40.23 -7.70
C THR A 404 13.71 -38.86 -8.34
N SER A 405 12.68 -38.77 -9.19
CA SER A 405 12.27 -37.53 -9.87
C SER A 405 11.68 -36.49 -8.91
N ASP A 406 11.23 -36.89 -7.71
CA ASP A 406 10.58 -36.04 -6.71
C ASP A 406 11.50 -35.58 -5.58
N GLN A 407 12.75 -36.04 -5.55
CA GLN A 407 13.75 -35.66 -4.53
C GLN A 407 13.92 -34.14 -4.40
N GLY A 408 13.84 -33.39 -5.50
CA GLY A 408 13.89 -31.92 -5.45
C GLY A 408 12.67 -31.28 -4.79
N VAL A 409 11.50 -31.89 -4.90
CA VAL A 409 10.27 -31.42 -4.23
C VAL A 409 10.33 -31.76 -2.74
N LEU A 410 10.87 -32.93 -2.38
CA LEU A 410 11.13 -33.31 -0.98
C LEU A 410 12.16 -32.38 -0.31
N ALA A 411 13.26 -32.07 -1.00
CA ALA A 411 14.25 -31.13 -0.50
C ALA A 411 13.65 -29.74 -0.24
N ARG A 412 12.72 -29.29 -1.08
CA ARG A 412 11.95 -28.06 -0.84
C ARG A 412 11.10 -28.16 0.43
N ALA A 413 10.40 -29.27 0.65
CA ALA A 413 9.59 -29.47 1.86
C ALA A 413 10.46 -29.44 3.13
N VAL A 414 11.59 -30.16 3.12
CA VAL A 414 12.58 -30.15 4.20
C VAL A 414 13.07 -28.72 4.49
N ALA A 415 13.34 -27.93 3.46
CA ALA A 415 13.72 -26.52 3.62
C ALA A 415 12.60 -25.68 4.24
N THR A 416 11.35 -25.85 3.76
CA THR A 416 10.17 -25.12 4.26
C THR A 416 9.94 -25.37 5.74
N PHE A 417 10.06 -26.62 6.19
CA PHE A 417 9.83 -27.01 7.59
C PHE A 417 11.10 -27.07 8.45
N ARG A 418 12.25 -26.65 7.89
CA ARG A 418 13.56 -26.60 8.58
C ARG A 418 13.93 -27.93 9.27
N ASP A 419 13.64 -29.05 8.62
CA ASP A 419 13.84 -30.37 9.19
C ASP A 419 15.31 -30.81 9.12
N ARG A 420 16.03 -30.60 10.23
CA ARG A 420 17.45 -30.94 10.35
C ARG A 420 17.73 -32.44 10.33
N GLU A 421 16.76 -33.29 10.67
CA GLU A 421 16.97 -34.74 10.73
C GLU A 421 17.23 -35.35 9.35
N GLU A 422 16.77 -34.68 8.28
CA GLU A 422 16.87 -35.17 6.90
C GLU A 422 18.00 -34.52 6.10
N LEU A 423 18.82 -33.68 6.72
CA LEU A 423 19.94 -32.98 6.04
C LEU A 423 20.95 -33.96 5.43
N ASP A 424 21.36 -34.96 6.20
CA ASP A 424 22.29 -36.00 5.73
C ASP A 424 21.75 -36.74 4.50
N ARG A 425 20.43 -36.93 4.44
CA ARG A 425 19.76 -37.58 3.30
C ARG A 425 19.79 -36.69 2.06
N ILE A 426 19.50 -35.39 2.21
CA ILE A 426 19.61 -34.41 1.11
C ILE A 426 21.03 -34.35 0.58
N GLU A 427 22.02 -34.34 1.47
CA GLU A 427 23.43 -34.36 1.08
C GLU A 427 23.81 -35.64 0.34
N GLY A 428 23.34 -36.79 0.83
CA GLY A 428 23.47 -38.06 0.13
C GLY A 428 22.96 -38.00 -1.30
N TRP A 429 21.83 -37.31 -1.55
CA TRP A 429 21.30 -37.13 -2.91
C TRP A 429 22.10 -36.15 -3.77
N LEU A 430 22.68 -35.10 -3.17
CA LEU A 430 23.52 -34.16 -3.90
C LEU A 430 24.87 -34.77 -4.31
N ILE A 431 25.37 -35.75 -3.54
CA ILE A 431 26.65 -36.43 -3.78
C ILE A 431 26.45 -37.69 -4.64
N GLY A 432 25.34 -38.41 -4.45
CA GLY A 432 25.05 -39.71 -5.04
C GLY A 432 24.46 -39.66 -6.45
N GLY A 433 25.25 -39.22 -7.44
CA GLY A 433 24.88 -39.27 -8.87
C GLY A 433 24.98 -37.92 -9.58
N GLN A 434 24.35 -37.78 -10.76
CA GLN A 434 24.13 -36.48 -11.40
C GLN A 434 22.77 -35.93 -10.95
N PRO A 435 22.71 -35.06 -9.92
CA PRO A 435 21.45 -34.56 -9.40
C PRO A 435 20.71 -33.74 -10.45
N SER A 436 19.37 -33.83 -10.47
CA SER A 436 18.57 -32.97 -11.33
C SER A 436 18.74 -31.50 -10.94
N ARG A 437 18.55 -30.58 -11.90
CA ARG A 437 18.65 -29.13 -11.63
C ARG A 437 17.74 -28.67 -10.49
N LEU A 438 16.54 -29.25 -10.40
CA LEU A 438 15.58 -28.95 -9.33
C LEU A 438 16.08 -29.45 -7.97
N LEU A 439 16.64 -30.66 -7.90
CA LEU A 439 17.26 -31.21 -6.70
C LEU A 439 18.47 -30.37 -6.26
N MET A 440 19.35 -29.98 -7.17
CA MET A 440 20.48 -29.10 -6.84
C MET A 440 20.01 -27.79 -6.22
N LEU A 441 19.03 -27.13 -6.84
CA LEU A 441 18.54 -25.85 -6.36
C LEU A 441 17.86 -25.97 -4.99
N GLN A 442 16.93 -26.92 -4.83
CA GLN A 442 16.16 -27.04 -3.59
C GLN A 442 16.98 -27.69 -2.46
N GLY A 443 17.87 -28.63 -2.79
CA GLY A 443 18.78 -29.26 -1.82
C GLY A 443 19.81 -28.29 -1.27
N LEU A 444 20.46 -27.51 -2.14
CA LEU A 444 21.39 -26.45 -1.68
C LEU A 444 20.66 -25.35 -0.91
N ARG A 445 19.41 -25.03 -1.28
CA ARG A 445 18.59 -24.10 -0.51
C ARG A 445 18.22 -24.64 0.88
N ALA A 446 17.90 -25.93 0.98
CA ALA A 446 17.65 -26.58 2.26
C ALA A 446 18.88 -26.50 3.17
N LEU A 447 20.05 -26.87 2.63
CA LEU A 447 21.32 -26.75 3.35
C LEU A 447 21.59 -25.31 3.74
N MET A 448 21.43 -24.34 2.84
CA MET A 448 21.66 -22.93 3.14
C MET A 448 20.80 -22.43 4.30
N VAL A 449 19.52 -22.80 4.35
CA VAL A 449 18.61 -22.35 5.43
C VAL A 449 18.98 -22.95 6.79
N MET A 450 19.54 -24.16 6.83
CA MET A 450 19.74 -24.91 8.07
C MET A 450 21.20 -24.98 8.55
N ASP A 451 22.14 -25.06 7.61
CA ASP A 451 23.61 -25.08 7.75
C ASP A 451 24.29 -24.35 6.55
N PRO A 452 24.31 -22.99 6.58
CA PRO A 452 24.94 -22.20 5.53
C PRO A 452 26.42 -22.55 5.24
N PRO A 453 27.28 -22.81 6.26
CA PRO A 453 28.65 -23.26 6.03
C PRO A 453 28.75 -24.56 5.22
N GLN A 454 27.91 -25.55 5.55
CA GLN A 454 27.88 -26.82 4.82
C GLN A 454 27.36 -26.64 3.39
N ALA A 455 26.35 -25.78 3.18
CA ALA A 455 25.89 -25.41 1.85
C ALA A 455 27.01 -24.79 1.00
N LEU A 456 27.81 -23.88 1.57
CA LEU A 456 28.96 -23.28 0.91
C LEU A 456 30.02 -24.33 0.55
N GLN A 457 30.32 -25.25 1.46
CA GLN A 457 31.21 -26.37 1.18
C GLN A 457 30.68 -27.24 0.03
N ARG A 458 29.36 -27.50 -0.05
CA ARG A 458 28.77 -28.26 -1.16
C ARG A 458 28.86 -27.52 -2.48
N VAL A 459 28.60 -26.21 -2.51
CA VAL A 459 28.80 -25.38 -3.71
C VAL A 459 30.24 -25.44 -4.21
N GLU A 460 31.21 -25.50 -3.29
CA GLU A 460 32.63 -25.64 -3.63
C GLU A 460 32.99 -26.97 -4.32
N HIS A 461 32.32 -28.07 -3.95
CA HIS A 461 32.69 -29.43 -4.37
C HIS A 461 31.82 -30.01 -5.49
N LEU A 462 30.71 -29.37 -5.86
CA LEU A 462 29.82 -29.84 -6.93
C LEU A 462 30.43 -29.58 -8.31
N ALA A 463 31.10 -30.59 -8.86
CA ALA A 463 31.58 -30.57 -10.24
C ALA A 463 30.39 -30.44 -11.22
N GLY A 464 30.42 -29.45 -12.13
CA GLY A 464 29.38 -29.25 -13.14
C GLY A 464 28.12 -28.54 -12.64
N LEU A 465 28.24 -27.73 -11.59
CA LEU A 465 27.15 -26.89 -11.06
C LEU A 465 26.50 -26.07 -12.20
N ASP A 466 25.17 -26.18 -12.38
CA ASP A 466 24.43 -25.30 -13.30
C ASP A 466 24.69 -23.85 -12.90
N ARG A 467 25.28 -23.06 -13.81
CA ARG A 467 25.72 -21.68 -13.54
C ARG A 467 24.59 -20.81 -12.96
N GLY A 468 23.35 -21.04 -13.39
CA GLY A 468 22.19 -20.30 -12.90
C GLY A 468 21.77 -20.71 -11.48
N VAL A 469 21.84 -22.00 -11.14
CA VAL A 469 21.62 -22.48 -9.77
C VAL A 469 22.72 -21.98 -8.84
N GLY A 470 23.98 -22.09 -9.26
CA GLY A 470 25.13 -21.67 -8.48
C GLY A 470 25.15 -20.19 -8.15
N ALA A 471 24.95 -19.31 -9.13
CA ALA A 471 24.86 -17.88 -8.90
C ALA A 471 23.74 -17.54 -7.88
N ARG A 472 22.56 -18.14 -8.04
CA ARG A 472 21.42 -17.88 -7.15
C ARG A 472 21.70 -18.33 -5.71
N ILE A 473 22.32 -19.49 -5.52
CA ILE A 473 22.69 -19.98 -4.18
C ILE A 473 23.79 -19.11 -3.57
N LEU A 474 24.81 -18.71 -4.35
CA LEU A 474 25.89 -17.84 -3.88
C LEU A 474 25.39 -16.43 -3.50
N SER A 475 24.46 -15.83 -4.26
CA SER A 475 23.80 -14.57 -3.87
C SER A 475 23.10 -14.69 -2.53
N MET A 476 22.38 -15.77 -2.30
CA MET A 476 21.68 -15.97 -1.03
C MET A 476 22.67 -16.23 0.11
N LEU A 477 23.70 -17.07 -0.11
CA LEU A 477 24.75 -17.32 0.88
C LEU A 477 25.57 -16.06 1.19
N ALA A 478 25.76 -15.16 0.24
CA ALA A 478 26.50 -13.91 0.45
C ALA A 478 25.78 -12.97 1.43
N MET A 479 24.45 -13.04 1.52
CA MET A 479 23.70 -12.28 2.53
C MET A 479 23.96 -12.79 3.95
N ASP A 480 24.10 -14.11 4.13
CA ASP A 480 24.27 -14.73 5.44
C ASP A 480 25.76 -14.92 5.84
N LEU A 481 26.63 -15.14 4.86
CA LEU A 481 28.07 -15.44 5.00
C LEU A 481 28.92 -14.65 3.99
N PRO A 482 28.91 -13.30 4.00
CA PRO A 482 29.63 -12.50 3.00
C PRO A 482 31.13 -12.81 2.97
N GLY A 483 31.79 -12.85 4.13
CA GLY A 483 33.23 -13.14 4.24
C GLY A 483 33.64 -14.52 3.70
N PRO A 484 33.03 -15.64 4.18
CA PRO A 484 33.34 -16.97 3.65
C PRO A 484 33.04 -17.15 2.16
N VAL A 485 31.97 -16.51 1.66
CA VAL A 485 31.65 -16.51 0.22
C VAL A 485 32.71 -15.74 -0.56
N GLU A 486 33.10 -14.54 -0.13
CA GLU A 486 34.19 -13.77 -0.73
C GLU A 486 35.50 -14.55 -0.73
N GLU A 487 35.85 -15.23 0.36
CA GLU A 487 37.06 -16.05 0.46
C GLU A 487 37.02 -17.24 -0.52
N LEU A 488 35.89 -17.96 -0.59
CA LEU A 488 35.70 -19.04 -1.56
C LEU A 488 35.89 -18.51 -2.98
N LEU A 489 35.23 -17.41 -3.32
CA LEU A 489 35.28 -16.82 -4.65
C LEU A 489 36.70 -16.33 -4.99
N ALA A 490 37.38 -15.64 -4.09
CA ALA A 490 38.77 -15.23 -4.28
C ALA A 490 39.70 -16.43 -4.52
N ARG A 491 39.57 -17.51 -3.73
CA ARG A 491 40.35 -18.75 -3.92
C ARG A 491 40.05 -19.42 -5.26
N LYS A 492 38.78 -19.49 -5.68
CA LYS A 492 38.38 -20.13 -6.95
C LYS A 492 38.77 -19.29 -8.17
N LEU A 493 38.70 -17.96 -8.09
CA LEU A 493 39.17 -17.04 -9.13
C LEU A 493 40.70 -17.06 -9.27
N ALA A 494 41.43 -17.41 -8.22
CA ALA A 494 42.88 -17.62 -8.23
C ALA A 494 43.32 -19.03 -8.70
N ALA A 495 42.37 -19.94 -8.98
CA ALA A 495 42.66 -21.29 -9.48
C ALA A 495 43.08 -21.30 -10.97
N SER A 496 43.28 -22.48 -11.56
CA SER A 496 43.65 -22.66 -12.98
C SER A 496 42.78 -21.83 -13.93
N GLU A 497 43.37 -21.32 -15.02
CA GLU A 497 42.75 -20.36 -15.95
C GLU A 497 41.34 -20.73 -16.42
N GLU A 498 41.09 -22.00 -16.80
CA GLU A 498 39.77 -22.44 -17.27
C GLU A 498 38.71 -22.45 -16.15
N ALA A 499 39.08 -22.90 -14.95
CA ALA A 499 38.18 -22.92 -13.79
C ALA A 499 37.90 -21.49 -13.29
N ALA A 500 38.91 -20.61 -13.28
CA ALA A 500 38.76 -19.23 -12.88
C ALA A 500 37.73 -18.49 -13.75
N LEU A 501 37.71 -18.77 -15.06
CA LEU A 501 36.75 -18.17 -15.99
C LEU A 501 35.31 -18.64 -15.73
N ASP A 502 35.09 -19.92 -15.44
CA ASP A 502 33.76 -20.46 -15.11
C ASP A 502 33.20 -19.87 -13.81
N TRP A 503 34.06 -19.69 -12.81
CA TRP A 503 33.69 -19.02 -11.57
C TRP A 503 33.45 -17.52 -11.78
N ALA A 504 34.26 -16.84 -12.59
CA ALA A 504 34.03 -15.43 -12.95
C ALA A 504 32.67 -15.21 -13.62
N ILE A 505 32.22 -16.14 -14.49
CA ILE A 505 30.88 -16.11 -15.11
C ILE A 505 29.77 -16.23 -14.07
N MET A 506 29.95 -17.12 -13.11
CA MET A 506 28.96 -17.35 -12.07
C MET A 506 28.88 -16.15 -11.13
N VAL A 507 30.02 -15.60 -10.70
CA VAL A 507 30.13 -14.45 -9.79
C VAL A 507 29.64 -13.15 -10.43
N SER A 508 29.88 -12.94 -11.72
CA SER A 508 29.36 -11.76 -12.44
C SER A 508 27.82 -11.72 -12.51
N SER A 509 27.14 -12.74 -12.00
CA SER A 509 25.68 -12.81 -11.90
C SER A 509 25.18 -12.65 -10.44
N VAL A 510 26.07 -12.25 -9.51
CA VAL A 510 25.84 -12.13 -8.06
C VAL A 510 26.16 -10.69 -7.62
N PRO A 511 25.24 -9.73 -7.82
CA PRO A 511 25.49 -8.30 -7.55
C PRO A 511 25.92 -8.01 -6.12
N GLU A 512 25.42 -8.81 -5.16
CA GLU A 512 25.62 -8.59 -3.72
C GLU A 512 27.08 -8.74 -3.27
N VAL A 513 27.92 -9.42 -4.05
CA VAL A 513 29.34 -9.66 -3.71
C VAL A 513 30.28 -8.78 -4.54
N ILE A 514 29.78 -8.20 -5.64
CA ILE A 514 30.56 -7.39 -6.58
C ILE A 514 31.04 -6.06 -5.95
N GLU A 515 30.38 -5.59 -4.88
CA GLU A 515 30.73 -4.34 -4.19
C GLU A 515 32.05 -4.41 -3.40
N SER A 516 32.60 -5.62 -3.17
CA SER A 516 33.92 -5.80 -2.57
C SER A 516 35.02 -5.47 -3.58
N ALA A 517 35.72 -4.34 -3.37
CA ALA A 517 36.77 -3.84 -4.26
C ALA A 517 37.84 -4.90 -4.61
N GLY A 518 38.20 -5.76 -3.65
CA GLY A 518 39.17 -6.83 -3.86
C GLY A 518 38.66 -7.98 -4.74
N LEU A 519 37.35 -8.25 -4.71
CA LEU A 519 36.76 -9.28 -5.56
C LEU A 519 36.53 -8.78 -6.99
N ALA A 520 36.16 -7.50 -7.15
CA ALA A 520 36.07 -6.86 -8.46
C ALA A 520 37.42 -6.94 -9.21
N GLU A 521 38.53 -6.64 -8.53
CA GLU A 521 39.88 -6.81 -9.07
C GLU A 521 40.19 -8.27 -9.42
N ALA A 522 39.86 -9.22 -8.53
CA ALA A 522 40.09 -10.65 -8.79
C ALA A 522 39.27 -11.19 -9.99
N ILE A 523 38.04 -10.69 -10.19
CA ILE A 523 37.19 -10.99 -11.35
C ILE A 523 37.83 -10.42 -12.62
N VAL A 524 38.26 -9.16 -12.58
CA VAL A 524 38.95 -8.50 -13.70
C VAL A 524 40.23 -9.26 -14.06
N ASP A 525 41.04 -9.65 -13.08
CA ASP A 525 42.26 -10.42 -13.28
C ASP A 525 41.99 -11.83 -13.84
N ALA A 526 40.95 -12.52 -13.34
CA ALA A 526 40.55 -13.82 -13.87
C ALA A 526 40.08 -13.71 -15.33
N ILE A 527 39.35 -12.63 -15.66
CA ILE A 527 38.91 -12.33 -17.02
C ILE A 527 40.11 -11.96 -17.90
N ASP A 528 41.04 -11.12 -17.44
CA ASP A 528 42.26 -10.73 -18.19
C ASP A 528 43.16 -11.93 -18.48
N ARG A 529 43.37 -12.81 -17.50
CA ARG A 529 44.05 -14.10 -17.70
C ARG A 529 43.32 -14.97 -18.72
N GLY A 530 42.00 -15.10 -18.61
CA GLY A 530 41.19 -15.85 -19.58
C GLY A 530 41.25 -15.25 -21.00
N LEU A 531 41.34 -13.92 -21.11
CA LEU A 531 41.47 -13.20 -22.38
C LEU A 531 42.81 -13.46 -23.09
N SER A 532 43.82 -13.95 -22.38
CA SER A 532 45.14 -14.30 -22.93
C SER A 532 45.20 -15.68 -23.59
N VAL A 533 44.17 -16.52 -23.42
CA VAL A 533 44.11 -17.88 -23.96
C VAL A 533 43.32 -17.93 -25.28
N GLU A 534 43.92 -18.43 -26.36
CA GLU A 534 43.25 -18.64 -27.65
C GLU A 534 42.25 -19.81 -27.59
N GLY A 535 41.05 -19.66 -28.19
CA GLY A 535 40.05 -20.74 -28.30
C GLY A 535 38.87 -20.68 -27.31
N HIS A 536 38.78 -19.64 -26.48
CA HIS A 536 37.69 -19.45 -25.50
C HIS A 536 36.77 -18.26 -25.81
N GLU A 537 36.75 -17.76 -27.05
CA GLU A 537 36.09 -16.52 -27.44
C GLU A 537 34.58 -16.52 -27.14
N ASP A 538 33.90 -17.66 -27.29
CA ASP A 538 32.47 -17.81 -27.00
C ASP A 538 32.15 -17.70 -25.51
N ARG A 539 33.03 -18.25 -24.68
CA ARG A 539 32.91 -18.17 -23.22
C ARG A 539 33.22 -16.76 -22.75
N LEU A 540 34.33 -16.17 -23.23
CA LEU A 540 34.78 -14.81 -22.92
C LEU A 540 33.76 -13.73 -23.31
N ALA A 541 33.18 -13.82 -24.51
CA ALA A 541 32.12 -12.90 -24.94
C ALA A 541 30.92 -12.95 -23.99
N SER A 542 30.49 -14.15 -23.58
CA SER A 542 29.37 -14.32 -22.64
C SER A 542 29.66 -13.73 -21.26
N VAL A 543 30.91 -13.81 -20.78
CA VAL A 543 31.35 -13.23 -19.50
C VAL A 543 31.31 -11.71 -19.57
N LEU A 544 31.94 -11.14 -20.59
CA LEU A 544 32.09 -9.70 -20.76
C LEU A 544 30.74 -9.00 -20.87
N ILE A 545 29.78 -9.58 -21.61
CA ILE A 545 28.44 -8.99 -21.78
C ILE A 545 27.71 -8.87 -20.44
N ARG A 546 27.84 -9.89 -19.57
CA ARG A 546 27.21 -9.88 -18.25
C ARG A 546 27.96 -8.97 -17.28
N ALA A 547 29.28 -9.04 -17.28
CA ALA A 547 30.15 -8.23 -16.42
C ALA A 547 30.01 -6.74 -16.70
N VAL A 548 29.91 -6.29 -17.96
CA VAL A 548 29.71 -4.86 -18.27
C VAL A 548 28.37 -4.33 -17.76
N GLY A 549 27.34 -5.19 -17.65
CA GLY A 549 26.06 -4.78 -17.07
C GLY A 549 26.02 -4.69 -15.55
N SER A 550 27.00 -5.27 -14.84
CA SER A 550 26.93 -5.51 -13.39
C SER A 550 28.18 -5.12 -12.59
N VAL A 551 29.36 -5.17 -13.22
CA VAL A 551 30.71 -4.86 -12.68
C VAL A 551 31.36 -3.82 -13.59
N CYS A 552 30.77 -2.62 -13.67
CA CYS A 552 31.34 -1.56 -14.52
C CYS A 552 32.57 -0.94 -13.85
N THR A 553 33.72 -1.61 -13.96
CA THR A 553 35.01 -1.03 -13.60
C THR A 553 35.80 -0.74 -14.88
N TRP A 554 36.27 0.50 -15.05
CA TRP A 554 37.15 0.94 -16.14
C TRP A 554 38.30 -0.04 -16.50
N PRO A 555 38.95 -0.73 -15.54
CA PRO A 555 39.94 -1.77 -15.83
C PRO A 555 39.46 -2.90 -16.76
N LEU A 556 38.19 -3.32 -16.68
CA LEU A 556 37.62 -4.37 -17.54
C LEU A 556 37.49 -3.88 -18.99
N LEU A 557 37.09 -2.61 -19.17
CA LEU A 557 37.00 -1.96 -20.49
C LEU A 557 38.40 -1.73 -21.08
N ASP A 558 39.37 -1.35 -20.27
CA ASP A 558 40.78 -1.20 -20.69
C ASP A 558 41.42 -2.54 -21.07
N ALA A 559 41.13 -3.62 -20.34
CA ALA A 559 41.58 -4.98 -20.70
C ALA A 559 40.94 -5.44 -22.03
N ALA A 560 39.64 -5.23 -22.20
CA ALA A 560 38.93 -5.51 -23.45
C ALA A 560 39.50 -4.70 -24.63
N ALA A 561 39.85 -3.42 -24.43
CA ALA A 561 40.43 -2.56 -25.47
C ALA A 561 41.79 -3.05 -26.01
N ARG A 562 42.54 -3.85 -25.25
CA ARG A 562 43.79 -4.49 -25.73
C ARG A 562 43.54 -5.59 -26.78
N ARG A 563 42.29 -6.01 -26.96
CA ARG A 563 41.87 -7.06 -27.90
C ARG A 563 41.39 -6.53 -29.26
N LYS A 564 41.65 -5.25 -29.55
CA LYS A 564 41.47 -4.68 -30.90
C LYS A 564 42.22 -5.51 -31.95
N GLY A 565 41.51 -5.95 -32.98
CA GLY A 565 42.00 -6.76 -34.09
C GLY A 565 42.03 -8.28 -33.82
N THR A 566 41.49 -8.76 -32.69
CA THR A 566 41.56 -10.19 -32.30
C THR A 566 40.28 -10.97 -32.67
N PRO A 567 40.31 -12.32 -32.66
CA PRO A 567 39.13 -13.16 -32.88
C PRO A 567 37.93 -12.86 -31.96
N LEU A 568 38.18 -12.30 -30.76
CA LEU A 568 37.14 -11.88 -29.83
C LEU A 568 36.30 -10.71 -30.36
N GLU A 569 36.94 -9.71 -30.98
CA GLU A 569 36.24 -8.57 -31.60
C GLU A 569 35.31 -9.05 -32.74
N GLU A 570 35.80 -9.98 -33.57
CA GLU A 570 35.02 -10.59 -34.64
C GLU A 570 33.87 -11.45 -34.10
N LYS A 571 34.06 -12.14 -32.96
CA LYS A 571 33.00 -12.92 -32.31
C LYS A 571 31.91 -12.04 -31.71
N LEU A 572 32.29 -11.00 -30.96
CA LEU A 572 31.37 -10.00 -30.42
C LEU A 572 30.58 -9.34 -31.56
N TRP A 573 31.24 -9.01 -32.68
CA TRP A 573 30.56 -8.51 -33.87
C TRP A 573 29.52 -9.49 -34.42
N LYS A 574 29.87 -10.78 -34.59
CA LYS A 574 28.91 -11.81 -35.03
C LYS A 574 27.74 -11.97 -34.07
N MET A 575 27.95 -11.79 -32.77
CA MET A 575 26.88 -11.79 -31.76
C MET A 575 25.98 -10.55 -31.89
N ALA A 576 26.57 -9.36 -32.06
CA ALA A 576 25.81 -8.14 -32.32
C ALA A 576 24.92 -8.29 -33.56
N GLN A 577 25.46 -8.83 -34.66
CA GLN A 577 24.68 -9.10 -35.89
C GLN A 577 23.50 -10.05 -35.66
N LYS A 578 23.67 -11.06 -34.81
CA LYS A 578 22.63 -12.06 -34.51
C LYS A 578 21.53 -11.49 -33.60
N GLU A 579 21.92 -10.68 -32.62
CA GLU A 579 21.02 -10.15 -31.58
C GLU A 579 20.35 -8.82 -31.98
N HIS A 580 20.87 -8.14 -33.00
CA HIS A 580 20.30 -6.91 -33.55
C HIS A 580 18.95 -7.18 -34.23
N ARG A 581 17.88 -6.62 -33.64
CA ARG A 581 16.52 -6.69 -34.18
C ARG A 581 16.08 -5.28 -34.58
N PRO A 582 16.16 -4.90 -35.86
CA PRO A 582 15.99 -3.51 -36.30
C PRO A 582 14.58 -2.92 -36.09
N ASN A 583 13.58 -3.71 -35.67
CA ASN A 583 12.16 -3.29 -35.63
C ASN A 583 11.46 -3.51 -34.28
N THR A 584 12.17 -3.75 -33.18
CA THR A 584 11.56 -3.90 -31.85
C THR A 584 11.94 -2.74 -30.95
N THR A 585 10.95 -2.02 -30.41
CA THR A 585 11.12 -0.89 -29.46
C THR A 585 11.62 -1.30 -28.07
N ALA A 586 11.72 -2.60 -27.79
CA ALA A 586 12.31 -3.10 -26.54
C ALA A 586 13.83 -3.29 -26.73
N ALA A 587 14.63 -2.55 -25.95
CA ALA A 587 16.07 -2.73 -25.89
C ALA A 587 16.39 -4.20 -25.55
N ASN A 588 17.09 -4.90 -26.44
CA ASN A 588 17.61 -6.24 -26.13
C ASN A 588 18.84 -6.04 -25.23
N PRO A 589 18.81 -6.40 -23.93
CA PRO A 589 19.92 -6.12 -23.00
C PRO A 589 21.22 -6.81 -23.43
N SER A 590 21.11 -7.94 -24.13
CA SER A 590 22.25 -8.66 -24.67
C SER A 590 22.90 -7.91 -25.82
N TYR A 591 22.10 -7.25 -26.67
CA TYR A 591 22.62 -6.42 -27.75
C TYR A 591 23.29 -5.16 -27.21
N GLU A 592 22.68 -4.47 -26.24
CA GLU A 592 23.27 -3.28 -25.61
C GLU A 592 24.60 -3.59 -24.90
N GLY A 593 24.70 -4.72 -24.20
CA GLY A 593 25.97 -5.14 -23.58
C GLY A 593 27.07 -5.44 -24.60
N VAL A 594 26.74 -6.13 -25.70
CA VAL A 594 27.70 -6.39 -26.80
C VAL A 594 28.10 -5.09 -27.50
N ARG A 595 27.14 -4.19 -27.74
CA ARG A 595 27.31 -2.89 -28.37
C ARG A 595 28.25 -2.01 -27.54
N ALA A 596 28.02 -1.88 -26.24
CA ALA A 596 28.88 -1.13 -25.33
C ALA A 596 30.32 -1.68 -25.32
N LEU A 597 30.49 -3.01 -25.32
CA LEU A 597 31.81 -3.64 -25.41
C LEU A 597 32.53 -3.36 -26.73
N LEU A 598 31.84 -3.49 -27.87
CA LEU A 598 32.44 -3.22 -29.18
C LEU A 598 32.83 -1.75 -29.32
N LEU A 599 32.02 -0.83 -28.81
CA LEU A 599 32.33 0.60 -28.76
C LEU A 599 33.55 0.89 -27.87
N ALA A 600 33.65 0.23 -26.71
CA ALA A 600 34.79 0.37 -25.80
C ALA A 600 36.09 -0.24 -26.36
N ILE A 601 36.01 -1.38 -27.05
CA ILE A 601 37.16 -2.01 -27.73
C ILE A 601 37.68 -1.12 -28.87
N GLY A 602 36.77 -0.42 -29.56
CA GLY A 602 37.07 0.37 -30.74
C GLY A 602 37.33 -0.51 -31.97
N GLY A 603 38.00 0.05 -32.99
CA GLY A 603 38.45 -0.72 -34.16
C GLY A 603 37.37 -1.01 -35.20
N VAL A 604 37.50 -2.16 -35.86
CA VAL A 604 36.67 -2.53 -37.02
C VAL A 604 35.29 -2.99 -36.57
N GLY A 605 35.20 -3.68 -35.43
CA GLY A 605 33.96 -4.10 -34.79
C GLY A 605 33.10 -2.92 -34.36
N ALA A 606 33.69 -1.89 -33.73
CA ALA A 606 32.99 -0.64 -33.41
C ALA A 606 32.41 0.03 -34.66
N SER A 607 33.24 0.15 -35.71
CA SER A 607 32.84 0.75 -36.99
C SER A 607 31.69 -0.04 -37.65
N ARG A 608 31.73 -1.36 -37.55
CA ARG A 608 30.71 -2.25 -38.11
C ARG A 608 29.38 -2.19 -37.33
N VAL A 609 29.41 -2.08 -36.00
CA VAL A 609 28.18 -1.85 -35.20
C VAL A 609 27.55 -0.51 -35.57
N MET A 610 28.34 0.54 -35.75
CA MET A 610 27.82 1.82 -36.23
C MET A 610 27.20 1.72 -37.62
N GLU A 611 27.83 0.99 -38.54
CA GLU A 611 27.27 0.74 -39.88
C GLU A 611 25.95 -0.05 -39.80
N LEU A 612 25.83 -0.97 -38.85
CA LEU A 612 24.61 -1.74 -38.57
C LEU A 612 23.46 -0.85 -38.08
N GLU A 613 23.74 0.06 -37.14
CA GLU A 613 22.78 0.99 -36.53
C GLU A 613 22.32 2.10 -37.48
N LEU A 614 23.27 2.67 -38.24
CA LEU A 614 23.00 3.76 -39.18
C LEU A 614 22.41 3.27 -40.51
N GLY A 615 22.51 1.97 -40.78
CA GLY A 615 22.19 1.35 -42.06
C GLY A 615 23.17 1.74 -43.18
N GLY A 616 23.33 0.87 -44.18
CA GLY A 616 24.32 1.07 -45.26
C GLY A 616 24.17 2.36 -46.09
N ARG A 617 23.00 3.01 -46.08
CA ARG A 617 22.81 4.34 -46.70
C ARG A 617 23.25 5.47 -45.78
N GLY A 618 23.01 5.37 -44.47
CA GLY A 618 23.48 6.33 -43.48
C GLY A 618 25.02 6.33 -43.42
N TRP A 619 25.65 5.17 -43.29
CA TRP A 619 27.11 5.08 -43.19
C TRP A 619 27.85 5.67 -44.41
N ASN A 620 27.37 5.41 -45.62
CA ASN A 620 27.97 5.96 -46.85
C ASN A 620 27.72 7.47 -47.02
N ALA A 621 26.57 7.99 -46.56
CA ALA A 621 26.30 9.43 -46.55
C ALA A 621 27.21 10.16 -45.54
N LEU A 622 27.53 9.54 -44.40
CA LEU A 622 28.42 10.08 -43.38
C LEU A 622 29.86 10.21 -43.89
N ARG A 623 30.36 9.21 -44.63
CA ARG A 623 31.65 9.27 -45.33
C ARG A 623 31.67 10.21 -46.54
N GLY A 624 30.51 10.43 -47.18
CA GLY A 624 30.37 11.29 -48.35
C GLY A 624 30.12 12.77 -48.04
N GLY A 625 29.89 13.14 -46.77
CA GLY A 625 29.59 14.51 -46.35
C GLY A 625 28.20 15.01 -46.80
N ASP A 626 27.26 14.11 -47.13
CA ASP A 626 25.94 14.48 -47.61
C ASP A 626 24.98 14.76 -46.44
N ALA A 627 24.87 16.05 -46.14
CA ALA A 627 24.19 16.64 -44.99
C ALA A 627 22.67 16.36 -44.96
N ALA A 628 22.03 16.16 -46.11
CA ALA A 628 20.56 16.04 -46.21
C ALA A 628 20.01 14.68 -45.71
N ALA A 629 20.87 13.68 -45.51
CA ALA A 629 20.47 12.35 -45.03
C ALA A 629 20.33 12.26 -43.49
N PHE A 630 20.71 13.30 -42.74
CA PHE A 630 20.84 13.25 -41.28
C PHE A 630 19.97 14.29 -40.57
N SER A 631 18.71 13.94 -40.33
CA SER A 631 17.81 14.70 -39.44
C SER A 631 17.49 13.97 -38.13
N SER A 632 18.05 12.79 -37.86
CA SER A 632 17.64 12.00 -36.70
C SER A 632 18.53 12.23 -35.46
N GLU A 633 17.86 12.47 -34.34
CA GLU A 633 18.40 12.53 -32.97
C GLU A 633 19.23 11.29 -32.59
N ALA A 634 18.98 10.16 -33.27
CA ALA A 634 19.74 8.92 -33.16
C ALA A 634 21.22 9.07 -33.53
N VAL A 635 21.58 9.89 -34.52
CA VAL A 635 23.00 10.07 -34.92
C VAL A 635 23.76 10.92 -33.91
N VAL A 636 23.12 11.93 -33.34
CA VAL A 636 23.70 12.73 -32.25
C VAL A 636 23.88 11.89 -30.99
N GLN A 637 22.91 11.03 -30.67
CA GLN A 637 23.03 10.08 -29.57
C GLN A 637 24.16 9.06 -29.81
N LEU A 638 24.32 8.56 -31.04
CA LEU A 638 25.41 7.64 -31.41
C LEU A 638 26.79 8.30 -31.29
N VAL A 639 26.91 9.58 -31.68
CA VAL A 639 28.15 10.36 -31.56
C VAL A 639 28.46 10.66 -30.09
N ARG A 640 27.45 10.96 -29.26
CA ARG A 640 27.60 11.10 -27.79
C ARG A 640 28.13 9.81 -27.15
N GLU A 641 27.58 8.66 -27.52
CA GLU A 641 27.98 7.37 -26.96
C GLU A 641 29.38 6.93 -27.43
N PHE A 642 29.78 7.32 -28.65
CA PHE A 642 31.15 7.09 -29.14
C PHE A 642 32.19 7.99 -28.46
N ALA A 643 31.81 9.24 -28.15
CA ALA A 643 32.67 10.18 -27.43
C ALA A 643 33.01 9.67 -26.02
N LEU A 644 32.05 9.04 -25.32
CA LEU A 644 32.22 8.51 -23.96
C LEU A 644 33.29 7.41 -23.84
N GLY A 645 33.67 6.74 -24.93
CA GLY A 645 34.84 5.87 -24.97
C GLY A 645 36.12 6.68 -25.24
N ARG A 646 37.01 6.86 -24.25
CA ARG A 646 38.22 7.72 -24.33
C ARG A 646 39.12 7.54 -25.58
N ARG A 647 39.09 6.39 -26.28
CA ARG A 647 39.85 6.15 -27.53
C ARG A 647 39.02 6.28 -28.82
N GLY A 648 37.71 6.52 -28.71
CA GLY A 648 36.84 6.85 -29.83
C GLY A 648 37.07 8.28 -30.33
N ALA A 649 37.35 9.23 -29.43
CA ALA A 649 37.61 10.63 -29.79
C ALA A 649 38.84 10.81 -30.72
N GLU A 650 39.83 9.92 -30.62
CA GLU A 650 41.02 9.91 -31.50
C GLU A 650 40.77 9.26 -32.87
N SER A 651 39.58 8.70 -33.11
CA SER A 651 39.22 8.11 -34.39
C SER A 651 38.93 9.22 -35.41
N HIS A 652 39.62 9.17 -36.55
CA HIS A 652 39.33 10.02 -37.72
C HIS A 652 37.84 10.01 -38.11
N LEU A 653 37.14 8.88 -37.92
CA LEU A 653 35.70 8.77 -38.18
C LEU A 653 34.84 9.62 -37.23
N PHE A 654 35.27 9.82 -35.98
CA PHE A 654 34.58 10.68 -35.03
C PHE A 654 34.82 12.17 -35.37
N GLN A 655 36.05 12.52 -35.73
CA GLN A 655 36.40 13.89 -36.17
C GLN A 655 35.61 14.28 -37.44
N ASP A 656 35.50 13.37 -38.41
CA ASP A 656 34.71 13.58 -39.63
C ASP A 656 33.21 13.72 -39.32
N ALA A 657 32.66 12.87 -38.43
CA ALA A 657 31.27 12.95 -38.00
C ALA A 657 30.95 14.27 -37.27
N ALA A 658 31.83 14.68 -36.36
CA ALA A 658 31.74 15.93 -35.61
C ALA A 658 31.76 17.16 -36.53
N MET A 659 32.64 17.17 -37.54
CA MET A 659 32.75 18.28 -38.49
C MET A 659 31.57 18.33 -39.47
N VAL A 660 31.00 17.19 -39.86
CA VAL A 660 29.78 17.14 -40.68
C VAL A 660 28.58 17.70 -39.90
N LEU A 661 28.42 17.32 -38.63
CA LEU A 661 27.37 17.86 -37.75
C LEU A 661 27.54 19.36 -37.49
N ALA A 662 28.78 19.84 -37.36
CA ALA A 662 29.07 21.27 -37.21
C ALA A 662 28.70 22.08 -38.46
N ARG A 663 29.03 21.57 -39.66
CA ARG A 663 28.62 22.20 -40.95
C ARG A 663 27.11 22.22 -41.16
N LEU A 664 26.39 21.33 -40.48
CA LEU A 664 24.93 21.27 -40.45
C LEU A 664 24.29 22.24 -39.44
N GLY A 665 25.08 23.10 -38.79
CA GLY A 665 24.58 24.05 -37.78
C GLY A 665 24.29 23.39 -36.43
N ARG A 666 24.79 22.18 -36.19
CA ARG A 666 24.65 21.43 -34.92
C ARG A 666 25.98 21.32 -34.17
N ALA A 667 26.85 22.32 -34.33
CA ALA A 667 28.14 22.38 -33.64
C ALA A 667 27.96 22.35 -32.11
N ASP A 668 26.92 23.02 -31.61
CA ASP A 668 26.55 23.07 -30.20
C ASP A 668 26.36 21.67 -29.57
N ASP A 669 25.65 20.78 -30.26
CA ASP A 669 25.36 19.42 -29.76
C ASP A 669 26.63 18.55 -29.66
N VAL A 670 27.60 18.78 -30.55
CA VAL A 670 28.87 18.07 -30.62
C VAL A 670 29.85 18.59 -29.57
N ILE A 671 29.86 19.90 -29.35
CA ILE A 671 30.63 20.55 -28.28
C ILE A 671 30.14 20.02 -26.93
N ASP A 672 28.84 20.04 -26.67
CA ASP A 672 28.28 19.52 -25.41
C ASP A 672 28.60 18.03 -25.20
N ALA A 673 28.56 17.23 -26.27
CA ALA A 673 28.91 15.81 -26.23
C ALA A 673 30.39 15.58 -25.87
N LEU A 674 31.31 16.32 -26.49
CA LEU A 674 32.75 16.25 -26.25
C LEU A 674 33.11 16.64 -24.81
N LEU A 675 32.45 17.69 -24.29
CA LEU A 675 32.70 18.19 -22.95
C LEU A 675 32.16 17.26 -21.85
N ALA A 676 31.13 16.45 -22.13
CA ALA A 676 30.59 15.46 -21.21
C ALA A 676 31.54 14.26 -20.95
N VAL A 677 32.50 14.01 -21.84
CA VAL A 677 33.45 12.88 -21.75
C VAL A 677 34.56 13.14 -20.73
N GLY A 678 34.91 14.41 -20.53
CA GLY A 678 35.88 14.84 -19.54
C GLY A 678 36.65 16.08 -19.95
N PRO A 679 37.19 16.82 -18.96
CA PRO A 679 37.75 18.15 -19.18
C PRO A 679 39.09 18.16 -19.93
N ASP A 680 39.83 17.05 -19.95
CA ASP A 680 41.12 16.93 -20.62
C ASP A 680 41.03 17.08 -22.15
N LEU A 681 39.85 16.85 -22.74
CA LEU A 681 39.55 17.06 -24.16
C LEU A 681 39.31 18.55 -24.52
N ALA A 682 39.26 19.45 -23.54
CA ALA A 682 39.14 20.89 -23.78
C ALA A 682 40.37 21.50 -24.51
N GLY A 683 41.49 20.76 -24.54
CA GLY A 683 42.69 21.11 -25.31
C GLY A 683 42.73 20.52 -26.73
N ASP A 684 41.69 19.80 -27.15
CA ASP A 684 41.65 19.11 -28.45
C ASP A 684 41.58 20.13 -29.61
N PRO A 685 42.46 20.03 -30.63
CA PRO A 685 42.40 20.87 -31.84
C PRO A 685 41.03 20.92 -32.50
N LEU A 686 40.24 19.84 -32.43
CA LEU A 686 38.89 19.76 -32.98
C LEU A 686 37.93 20.73 -32.27
N LEU A 687 37.99 20.82 -30.94
CA LEU A 687 37.16 21.76 -30.17
C LEU A 687 37.51 23.21 -30.53
N PHE A 688 38.79 23.51 -30.74
CA PHE A 688 39.24 24.83 -31.19
C PHE A 688 38.69 25.16 -32.59
N GLU A 689 38.73 24.21 -33.52
CA GLU A 689 38.22 24.39 -34.88
C GLU A 689 36.69 24.59 -34.88
N LEU A 690 35.96 23.83 -34.06
CA LEU A 690 34.52 23.97 -33.87
C LEU A 690 34.12 25.34 -33.31
N LEU A 691 34.87 25.88 -32.35
CA LEU A 691 34.62 27.22 -31.76
C LEU A 691 34.92 28.40 -32.69
N THR A 692 35.56 28.15 -33.84
CA THR A 692 35.73 29.17 -34.89
C THR A 692 34.56 29.24 -35.87
N THR A 693 33.59 28.31 -35.77
CA THR A 693 32.34 28.32 -36.54
C THR A 693 31.21 29.05 -35.77
N PRO A 694 30.09 29.44 -36.41
CA PRO A 694 28.96 30.05 -35.71
C PRO A 694 28.33 29.05 -34.74
N VAL A 695 28.38 29.34 -33.44
CA VAL A 695 27.82 28.55 -32.33
C VAL A 695 26.90 29.43 -31.49
N SER A 696 25.96 28.85 -30.75
CA SER A 696 25.10 29.64 -29.85
C SER A 696 25.85 30.13 -28.60
N ASP A 697 25.35 31.21 -28.00
CA ASP A 697 25.87 31.76 -26.75
C ASP A 697 25.88 30.73 -25.59
N ALA A 698 25.02 29.71 -25.65
CA ALA A 698 24.93 28.63 -24.66
C ALA A 698 26.05 27.58 -24.81
N ALA A 699 26.27 27.07 -26.02
CA ALA A 699 27.39 26.16 -26.29
C ALA A 699 28.75 26.86 -26.08
N TYR A 700 28.79 28.17 -26.39
CA TYR A 700 29.91 29.05 -26.12
C TYR A 700 30.20 29.17 -24.61
N ALA A 701 29.17 29.29 -23.76
CA ALA A 701 29.30 29.32 -22.31
C ALA A 701 29.77 27.97 -21.73
N HIS A 702 29.24 26.84 -22.24
CA HIS A 702 29.66 25.50 -21.82
C HIS A 702 31.13 25.18 -22.15
N ALA A 703 31.62 25.55 -23.34
CA ALA A 703 33.02 25.36 -23.69
C ALA A 703 33.97 26.18 -22.81
N LEU A 704 33.57 27.40 -22.47
CA LEU A 704 34.25 28.25 -21.48
C LEU A 704 34.24 27.61 -20.08
N GLU A 705 33.14 26.98 -19.68
CA GLU A 705 32.98 26.30 -18.40
C GLU A 705 33.87 25.05 -18.30
N ALA A 706 33.95 24.24 -19.35
CA ALA A 706 34.84 23.08 -19.39
C ALA A 706 36.32 23.49 -19.38
N ALA A 707 36.68 24.57 -20.08
CA ALA A 707 38.03 25.15 -20.02
C ALA A 707 38.41 25.65 -18.60
N ARG A 708 37.44 26.00 -17.73
CA ARG A 708 37.70 26.32 -16.31
C ARG A 708 38.11 25.12 -15.46
N SER A 709 37.85 23.91 -15.92
CA SER A 709 38.09 22.67 -15.14
C SER A 709 39.42 21.98 -15.46
N THR A 710 40.15 22.47 -16.46
CA THR A 710 41.54 22.09 -16.73
C THR A 710 42.49 22.97 -15.93
N ASP A 711 43.57 22.39 -15.41
CA ASP A 711 44.50 23.02 -14.45
C ASP A 711 44.88 24.47 -14.82
N GLU A 712 44.81 25.40 -13.85
CA GLU A 712 44.78 26.88 -14.00
C GLU A 712 45.99 27.49 -14.74
N LYS A 713 46.98 26.68 -15.14
CA LYS A 713 48.21 27.08 -15.84
C LYS A 713 48.35 26.50 -17.25
N SER A 714 47.34 25.82 -17.79
CA SER A 714 47.46 25.21 -19.12
C SER A 714 47.49 26.27 -20.24
N ALA A 715 48.39 26.09 -21.21
CA ALA A 715 48.48 26.93 -22.41
C ALA A 715 47.17 26.95 -23.22
N SER A 716 46.26 26.00 -22.98
CA SER A 716 44.95 25.88 -23.61
C SER A 716 43.98 26.97 -23.13
N ALA A 717 43.96 27.29 -21.84
CA ALA A 717 43.10 28.36 -21.28
C ALA A 717 43.49 29.76 -21.81
N GLY A 718 44.80 30.00 -21.99
CA GLY A 718 45.32 31.24 -22.58
C GLY A 718 45.01 31.40 -24.08
N ARG A 719 45.00 30.30 -24.86
CA ARG A 719 44.64 30.33 -26.29
C ARG A 719 43.15 30.55 -26.50
N ILE A 720 42.31 29.97 -25.63
CA ILE A 720 40.87 30.23 -25.60
C ILE A 720 40.65 31.72 -25.26
N ALA A 721 41.24 32.25 -24.19
CA ALA A 721 41.13 33.67 -23.81
C ALA A 721 41.60 34.67 -24.90
N LEU A 722 42.67 34.36 -25.63
CA LEU A 722 43.18 35.21 -26.72
C LEU A 722 42.29 35.16 -27.98
N ALA A 723 41.65 34.03 -28.26
CA ALA A 723 40.65 33.93 -29.31
C ALA A 723 39.40 34.77 -28.96
N LEU A 724 39.05 34.83 -27.68
CA LEU A 724 37.92 35.60 -27.14
C LEU A 724 38.14 37.13 -27.19
N SER A 725 39.37 37.63 -27.05
CA SER A 725 39.66 39.08 -26.94
C SER A 725 39.64 39.85 -28.27
N ARG A 726 39.38 39.19 -29.41
CA ARG A 726 39.42 39.79 -30.75
C ARG A 726 38.05 40.28 -31.26
N ARG A 727 36.98 40.23 -30.45
CA ARG A 727 35.64 40.72 -30.81
C ARG A 727 35.12 41.76 -29.80
N PRO A 728 34.74 43.00 -30.22
CA PRO A 728 34.21 44.05 -29.33
C PRO A 728 32.92 43.67 -28.59
N GLU A 729 32.11 42.82 -29.21
CA GLU A 729 30.86 42.30 -28.66
C GLU A 729 31.12 41.33 -27.49
N ALA A 730 32.23 40.59 -27.53
CA ALA A 730 32.64 39.71 -26.45
C ALA A 730 33.11 40.50 -25.20
N VAL A 731 33.66 41.71 -25.37
CA VAL A 731 34.05 42.60 -24.26
C VAL A 731 32.81 43.18 -23.57
N ARG A 732 31.79 43.58 -24.35
CA ARG A 732 30.51 44.04 -23.78
C ARG A 732 29.72 42.90 -23.15
N TRP A 733 29.79 41.70 -23.72
CA TRP A 733 29.18 40.51 -23.14
C TRP A 733 29.88 40.09 -21.84
N LEU A 734 31.22 40.12 -21.79
CA LEU A 734 31.99 39.94 -20.55
C LEU A 734 31.52 40.91 -19.46
N LEU A 735 31.41 42.21 -19.79
CA LEU A 735 30.94 43.24 -18.85
C LEU A 735 29.44 43.15 -18.48
N ALA A 736 28.63 42.45 -19.30
CA ALA A 736 27.19 42.27 -19.09
C ALA A 736 26.82 40.89 -18.49
N ALA A 737 27.78 39.95 -18.42
CA ALA A 737 27.55 38.60 -17.93
C ALA A 737 27.27 38.60 -16.40
N PRO A 738 26.24 37.88 -15.93
CA PRO A 738 25.85 37.88 -14.52
C PRO A 738 26.92 37.26 -13.60
N ALA A 739 27.10 37.86 -12.42
CA ALA A 739 28.22 37.64 -11.50
C ALA A 739 28.27 36.27 -10.79
N GLU A 740 27.29 35.40 -11.02
CA GLU A 740 27.07 34.18 -10.21
C GLU A 740 27.96 32.98 -10.61
N ALA A 741 28.75 33.08 -11.68
CA ALA A 741 29.70 32.03 -12.03
C ALA A 741 31.08 32.30 -11.39
N GLN A 742 31.26 31.93 -10.11
CA GLN A 742 32.48 32.19 -9.30
C GLN A 742 33.81 31.83 -9.99
N ARG A 743 33.83 30.88 -10.95
CA ARG A 743 35.05 30.44 -11.66
C ARG A 743 35.42 31.25 -12.94
N VAL A 744 34.62 32.26 -13.37
CA VAL A 744 35.06 33.23 -14.41
C VAL A 744 35.83 34.39 -13.79
N ARG A 745 35.77 34.58 -12.47
CA ARG A 745 36.37 35.73 -11.78
C ARG A 745 37.86 35.90 -12.09
N TRP A 746 38.63 34.82 -12.26
CA TRP A 746 40.04 34.93 -12.62
C TRP A 746 40.25 35.35 -14.08
N CYS A 747 39.51 34.76 -15.04
CA CYS A 747 39.54 35.19 -16.45
C CYS A 747 39.01 36.62 -16.62
N HIS A 748 38.02 37.01 -15.83
CA HIS A 748 37.41 38.35 -15.83
C HIS A 748 38.36 39.37 -15.19
N ALA A 749 38.97 39.05 -14.05
CA ALA A 749 39.97 39.88 -13.40
C ALA A 749 41.26 39.98 -14.21
N TYR A 750 41.70 38.91 -14.88
CA TYR A 750 42.85 38.93 -15.78
C TYR A 750 42.56 39.76 -17.03
N ALA A 751 41.37 39.63 -17.64
CA ALA A 751 40.95 40.46 -18.77
C ALA A 751 40.84 41.94 -18.38
N LEU A 752 40.22 42.27 -17.24
CA LEU A 752 40.10 43.63 -16.72
C LEU A 752 41.45 44.23 -16.30
N ARG A 753 42.37 43.41 -15.76
CA ARG A 753 43.75 43.81 -15.42
C ARG A 753 44.59 44.10 -16.67
N GLN A 754 44.40 43.32 -17.74
CA GLN A 754 45.03 43.61 -19.04
C GLN A 754 44.41 44.84 -19.73
N LEU A 755 43.08 45.05 -19.61
CA LEU A 755 42.37 46.23 -20.12
C LEU A 755 42.78 47.53 -19.39
N ALA A 756 43.04 47.49 -18.08
CA ALA A 756 43.46 48.64 -17.28
C ALA A 756 44.94 49.06 -17.47
N GLN A 757 45.74 48.19 -18.09
CA GLN A 757 47.16 48.44 -18.42
C GLN A 757 47.37 48.93 -19.85
N VAL A 758 46.33 48.97 -20.68
CA VAL A 758 46.38 49.44 -22.07
C VAL A 758 45.69 50.81 -22.15
N ASP A 759 46.48 51.87 -22.38
CA ASP A 759 46.02 53.27 -22.28
C ASP A 759 44.82 53.61 -23.20
N GLU A 760 44.70 52.95 -24.35
CA GLU A 760 43.60 53.17 -25.32
C GLU A 760 42.24 52.65 -24.84
N LEU A 761 42.21 51.76 -23.84
CA LEU A 761 40.99 51.11 -23.34
C LEU A 761 40.57 51.64 -21.95
N ARG A 762 41.41 52.46 -21.31
CA ARG A 762 41.19 53.04 -19.97
C ARG A 762 40.06 54.07 -19.92
N GLY A 763 39.83 54.81 -21.01
CA GLY A 763 38.75 55.80 -21.11
C GLY A 763 37.35 55.17 -21.06
N LEU A 764 37.16 54.04 -21.75
CA LEU A 764 35.90 53.29 -21.77
C LEU A 764 35.52 52.72 -20.39
N PHE A 765 36.51 52.47 -19.52
CA PHE A 765 36.29 51.98 -18.16
C PHE A 765 35.83 53.07 -17.19
N ILE A 766 36.37 54.29 -17.33
CA ILE A 766 36.01 55.43 -16.47
C ILE A 766 34.62 55.97 -16.83
N ASP A 767 34.28 56.02 -18.12
CA ASP A 767 32.95 56.45 -18.58
C ASP A 767 31.84 55.48 -18.12
N ALA A 768 32.14 54.19 -18.02
CA ALA A 768 31.21 53.19 -17.51
C ALA A 768 30.93 53.32 -15.99
N LEU A 769 31.83 53.91 -15.21
CA LEU A 769 31.67 54.12 -13.75
C LEU A 769 30.85 55.38 -13.40
N GLY A 770 30.70 56.31 -14.34
CA GLY A 770 29.88 57.51 -14.19
C GLY A 770 28.37 57.27 -14.42
N ASP A 771 27.99 56.09 -14.91
CA ASP A 771 26.59 55.72 -15.16
C ASP A 771 25.97 55.04 -13.91
N PRO A 772 24.88 55.60 -13.32
CA PRO A 772 24.22 55.06 -12.14
C PRO A 772 23.72 53.61 -12.29
N ALA A 773 23.47 53.16 -13.54
CA ALA A 773 23.05 51.79 -13.82
C ALA A 773 24.20 50.76 -13.68
N PHE A 774 25.45 51.21 -13.76
CA PHE A 774 26.64 50.36 -13.77
C PHE A 774 27.47 50.46 -12.47
N GLN A 775 27.26 51.50 -11.66
CA GLN A 775 27.94 51.71 -10.38
C GLN A 775 27.86 50.50 -9.41
N PRO A 776 26.71 49.83 -9.18
CA PRO A 776 26.65 48.70 -8.24
C PRO A 776 27.48 47.48 -8.69
N ARG A 777 27.58 47.24 -10.01
CA ARG A 777 28.21 46.04 -10.58
C ARG A 777 29.73 46.16 -10.73
N ALA A 778 30.22 47.36 -11.01
CA ALA A 778 31.66 47.62 -11.04
C ALA A 778 32.28 47.57 -9.63
N VAL A 779 31.51 47.94 -8.61
CA VAL A 779 31.87 47.80 -7.19
C VAL A 779 31.92 46.32 -6.78
N ASP A 780 30.96 45.49 -7.20
CA ASP A 780 30.98 44.03 -7.00
C ASP A 780 32.17 43.33 -7.70
N ALA A 781 32.59 43.80 -8.87
CA ALA A 781 33.74 43.25 -9.57
C ALA A 781 35.07 43.61 -8.87
N LEU A 782 35.18 44.84 -8.36
CA LEU A 782 36.31 45.29 -7.54
C LEU A 782 36.36 44.54 -6.19
N TRP A 783 35.21 44.32 -5.54
CA TRP A 783 35.06 43.54 -4.29
C TRP A 783 35.63 42.11 -4.36
N ASN A 784 35.67 41.52 -5.56
CA ASN A 784 36.12 40.13 -5.77
C ASN A 784 37.57 40.00 -6.28
N ALA A 785 38.30 41.10 -6.48
CA ALA A 785 39.65 41.10 -7.04
C ALA A 785 40.79 40.93 -6.01
N GLY A 786 40.44 40.78 -4.73
CA GLY A 786 41.40 40.59 -3.63
C GLY A 786 41.92 41.90 -3.03
N PRO A 787 42.80 41.83 -2.00
CA PRO A 787 43.05 42.89 -1.03
C PRO A 787 43.60 44.22 -1.58
N ASP A 788 44.10 44.26 -2.81
CA ASP A 788 44.55 45.51 -3.46
C ASP A 788 43.39 46.35 -4.02
N ALA A 789 42.18 45.78 -4.13
CA ALA A 789 40.97 46.49 -4.56
C ALA A 789 40.37 47.38 -3.46
N ASP A 790 40.66 47.07 -2.20
CA ASP A 790 40.23 47.83 -1.03
C ASP A 790 40.81 49.25 -1.04
N ASP A 791 42.05 49.42 -1.53
CA ASP A 791 42.75 50.71 -1.62
C ASP A 791 42.18 51.60 -2.75
N VAL A 792 41.63 50.99 -3.81
CA VAL A 792 40.95 51.67 -4.92
C VAL A 792 39.53 52.09 -4.52
N LEU A 793 38.79 51.20 -3.83
CA LEU A 793 37.44 51.47 -3.32
C LEU A 793 37.45 52.55 -2.22
N ALA A 794 38.42 52.49 -1.29
CA ALA A 794 38.51 53.42 -0.17
C ALA A 794 38.97 54.84 -0.57
N ARG A 795 39.90 54.97 -1.53
CA ARG A 795 40.44 56.30 -1.93
C ARG A 795 39.54 57.06 -2.90
N HIS A 796 38.69 56.38 -3.66
CA HIS A 796 38.01 56.99 -4.81
C HIS A 796 36.48 56.85 -4.81
N LEU A 797 35.89 55.86 -4.14
CA LEU A 797 34.44 55.58 -4.22
C LEU A 797 33.66 55.97 -2.94
N LEU A 798 34.25 55.78 -1.76
CA LEU A 798 33.63 56.14 -0.49
C LEU A 798 33.45 57.66 -0.25
N PRO A 799 34.40 58.54 -0.66
CA PRO A 799 34.25 59.98 -0.50
C PRO A 799 33.18 60.62 -1.40
N THR A 800 32.70 59.91 -2.43
CA THR A 800 31.77 60.41 -3.45
C THR A 800 30.31 59.99 -3.21
N LEU A 801 30.03 59.17 -2.19
CA LEU A 801 28.67 58.77 -1.80
C LEU A 801 28.04 59.80 -0.84
N ASP A 802 27.15 60.64 -1.37
CA ASP A 802 26.48 61.71 -0.61
C ASP A 802 25.29 61.19 0.24
N ARG A 803 24.92 61.95 1.29
CA ARG A 803 23.94 61.59 2.36
C ARG A 803 22.48 61.37 1.93
N HIS A 804 22.17 61.24 0.64
CA HIS A 804 20.80 61.13 0.13
C HIS A 804 20.38 59.71 -0.32
N VAL A 805 21.19 58.69 -0.03
CA VAL A 805 20.91 57.28 -0.42
C VAL A 805 20.38 56.43 0.76
N VAL A 806 19.66 57.05 1.71
CA VAL A 806 19.14 56.34 2.91
C VAL A 806 17.68 55.90 2.76
N ASP A 807 16.96 56.35 1.72
CA ASP A 807 15.53 56.05 1.56
C ASP A 807 15.23 54.85 0.65
N ASP A 808 16.26 54.25 0.02
CA ASP A 808 16.07 53.06 -0.81
C ASP A 808 16.15 51.78 0.02
N LEU A 809 14.99 51.41 0.57
CA LEU A 809 14.74 50.16 1.29
C LEU A 809 15.13 48.91 0.48
N GLU A 810 15.21 49.01 -0.85
CA GLU A 810 15.62 47.91 -1.71
C GLU A 810 17.16 47.81 -1.79
N PHE A 811 17.89 48.92 -1.76
CA PHE A 811 19.36 48.95 -1.64
C PHE A 811 19.82 48.39 -0.28
N LEU A 812 19.18 48.80 0.81
CA LEU A 812 19.46 48.25 2.15
C LEU A 812 19.03 46.77 2.26
N ARG A 813 17.91 46.37 1.64
CA ARG A 813 17.53 44.96 1.51
C ARG A 813 18.49 44.16 0.65
N ARG A 814 19.08 44.72 -0.41
CA ARG A 814 20.08 44.04 -1.26
C ARG A 814 21.43 43.93 -0.55
N LEU A 815 21.82 44.93 0.25
CA LEU A 815 22.98 44.86 1.14
C LEU A 815 22.77 43.77 2.21
N GLN A 816 21.56 43.68 2.78
CA GLN A 816 21.16 42.61 3.70
C GLN A 816 21.10 41.24 2.98
N HIS A 817 20.58 41.18 1.75
CA HIS A 817 20.52 39.97 0.91
C HIS A 817 21.90 39.51 0.45
N ALA A 818 22.88 40.41 0.33
CA ALA A 818 24.28 40.12 0.05
C ALA A 818 24.98 39.53 1.28
N VAL A 819 24.64 40.04 2.47
CA VAL A 819 25.04 39.44 3.75
C VAL A 819 24.41 38.06 3.93
N ASP A 820 23.14 37.86 3.54
CA ASP A 820 22.41 36.59 3.62
C ASP A 820 22.76 35.60 2.48
N GLY A 821 23.22 36.09 1.32
CA GLY A 821 23.66 35.30 0.16
C GLY A 821 24.99 34.59 0.38
N VAL A 822 25.92 35.23 1.11
CA VAL A 822 27.17 34.61 1.60
C VAL A 822 26.87 33.36 2.47
N ALA A 823 25.73 33.34 3.15
CA ALA A 823 25.28 32.20 3.96
C ALA A 823 24.63 31.06 3.13
N ARG A 824 24.15 31.32 1.90
CA ARG A 824 23.53 30.31 1.03
C ARG A 824 24.49 29.64 0.05
N ASP A 825 25.50 30.35 -0.45
CA ASP A 825 26.44 29.83 -1.46
C ASP A 825 27.60 29.00 -0.89
N SER A 826 27.70 28.84 0.44
CA SER A 826 28.74 28.03 1.09
C SER A 826 28.37 26.54 1.28
N GLY A 827 27.31 26.04 0.62
CA GLY A 827 27.04 24.60 0.52
C GLY A 827 26.59 23.95 1.84
N TRP A 828 25.40 24.31 2.31
CA TRP A 828 24.78 23.73 3.53
C TRP A 828 23.77 22.61 3.26
N SER A 829 23.88 21.87 2.14
CA SER A 829 23.08 20.65 1.87
C SER A 829 23.78 19.33 2.22
N GLY A 830 25.05 19.37 2.63
CA GLY A 830 25.83 18.18 3.05
C GLY A 830 26.19 18.12 4.54
N ALA A 831 25.85 19.13 5.33
CA ALA A 831 26.29 19.26 6.72
C ALA A 831 25.11 19.32 7.70
N GLN A 832 24.35 18.22 7.83
CA GLN A 832 23.87 17.77 9.15
C GLN A 832 23.43 16.30 9.20
N GLN A 833 24.34 15.40 8.81
CA GLN A 833 24.64 14.26 9.70
C GLN A 833 25.67 14.65 10.79
N ARG A 834 26.18 15.89 10.80
CA ARG A 834 26.96 16.45 11.92
C ARG A 834 26.61 17.90 12.18
N GLY A 835 26.37 18.22 13.45
CA GLY A 835 25.71 19.41 13.95
C GLY A 835 26.27 20.76 13.50
N HIS A 836 25.40 21.66 13.03
CA HIS A 836 25.56 23.11 13.11
C HIS A 836 24.21 23.82 13.39
N ASP A 837 24.25 24.80 14.29
CA ASP A 837 23.09 25.55 14.81
C ASP A 837 22.50 26.52 13.79
N LEU A 838 21.18 26.60 13.72
CA LEU A 838 20.48 27.66 12.98
C LEU A 838 20.54 28.95 13.80
N GLY A 839 20.79 30.09 13.16
CA GLY A 839 20.81 31.38 13.83
C GLY A 839 19.46 31.76 14.45
N PRO A 840 19.42 32.55 15.55
CA PRO A 840 18.19 32.87 16.29
C PRO A 840 17.07 33.48 15.45
N GLU A 841 17.42 34.22 14.40
CA GLU A 841 16.45 34.97 13.57
C GLU A 841 15.69 34.06 12.60
N THR A 842 16.34 33.08 11.97
CA THR A 842 15.69 32.09 11.10
C THR A 842 14.72 31.20 11.89
N LEU A 843 15.11 30.83 13.12
CA LEU A 843 14.21 30.18 14.08
C LEU A 843 13.02 31.08 14.43
N THR A 844 13.22 32.40 14.56
CA THR A 844 12.16 33.34 14.92
C THR A 844 11.11 33.53 13.82
N ASP A 845 11.50 33.55 12.55
CA ASP A 845 10.56 33.67 11.43
C ASP A 845 9.78 32.36 11.19
N LEU A 846 10.42 31.21 11.35
CA LEU A 846 9.76 29.90 11.34
C LEU A 846 8.73 29.76 12.47
N ARG A 847 9.09 30.21 13.67
CA ARG A 847 8.16 30.30 14.82
C ARG A 847 6.96 31.19 14.53
N ARG A 848 7.14 32.26 13.74
CA ARG A 848 6.06 33.19 13.37
C ARG A 848 5.06 32.56 12.41
N GLU A 849 5.51 31.75 11.45
CA GLU A 849 4.62 31.07 10.49
C GLU A 849 3.87 29.88 11.09
N VAL A 850 4.51 29.09 11.97
CA VAL A 850 3.84 28.01 12.72
C VAL A 850 2.72 28.58 13.61
N ARG A 851 2.91 29.76 14.22
CA ARG A 851 1.88 30.45 15.01
C ARG A 851 0.69 30.96 14.19
N ARG A 852 0.82 31.04 12.86
CA ARG A 852 -0.24 31.52 11.95
C ARG A 852 -1.08 30.39 11.33
N GLY A 853 -0.76 29.12 11.61
CA GLY A 853 -1.58 27.98 11.18
C GLY A 853 -1.47 27.63 9.69
N HIS A 854 -0.43 28.09 8.99
CA HIS A 854 -0.22 27.76 7.57
C HIS A 854 0.38 26.35 7.43
N THR A 855 -0.46 25.34 7.17
CA THR A 855 -0.09 23.91 7.10
C THR A 855 0.67 23.51 5.83
N PHE A 856 0.72 24.38 4.81
CA PHE A 856 1.32 24.10 3.49
C PHE A 856 2.83 23.75 3.54
N PHE A 857 3.55 24.16 4.58
CA PHE A 857 4.99 23.87 4.74
C PHE A 857 5.30 22.50 5.38
N ALA A 858 4.34 21.85 6.05
CA ALA A 858 4.60 20.67 6.88
C ALA A 858 4.63 19.34 6.10
N ASP A 859 3.86 19.21 5.02
CA ASP A 859 3.74 17.96 4.26
C ASP A 859 5.06 17.51 3.59
N GLN A 860 5.97 18.45 3.31
CA GLN A 860 7.27 18.15 2.69
C GLN A 860 8.44 18.03 3.68
N HIS A 861 8.26 18.36 4.98
CA HIS A 861 9.38 18.57 5.89
C HIS A 861 9.20 18.01 7.31
N GLY A 862 8.87 16.72 7.45
CA GLY A 862 8.88 16.03 8.76
C GLY A 862 10.19 16.18 9.55
N TRP A 863 11.32 16.41 8.87
CA TRP A 863 12.63 16.70 9.50
C TRP A 863 12.64 18.00 10.34
N LEU A 864 11.81 18.99 9.99
CA LEU A 864 11.76 20.30 10.64
C LEU A 864 11.14 20.21 12.04
N VAL A 865 10.12 19.37 12.21
CA VAL A 865 9.49 19.09 13.51
C VAL A 865 10.45 18.33 14.43
N HIS A 866 11.24 17.39 13.91
CA HIS A 866 12.30 16.74 14.70
C HIS A 866 13.42 17.70 15.13
N ARG A 867 13.69 18.75 14.34
CA ARG A 867 14.67 19.78 14.70
C ARG A 867 14.11 20.74 15.75
N LEU A 868 12.87 21.21 15.60
CA LEU A 868 12.18 21.97 16.64
C LEU A 868 12.16 21.20 17.97
N ALA A 869 12.02 19.87 17.93
CA ALA A 869 12.03 19.05 19.15
C ALA A 869 13.35 19.10 19.93
N ARG A 870 14.47 19.47 19.28
CA ARG A 870 15.77 19.68 19.93
C ARG A 870 15.90 21.05 20.61
N ASP A 871 15.23 22.07 20.07
CA ASP A 871 15.39 23.47 20.50
C ASP A 871 14.23 23.96 21.40
N ASP A 872 12.99 23.56 21.09
CA ASP A 872 11.78 23.86 21.86
C ASP A 872 10.75 22.73 21.67
N ARG A 873 10.82 21.74 22.57
CA ARG A 873 9.97 20.55 22.53
C ARG A 873 8.47 20.87 22.58
N SER A 874 8.09 21.93 23.29
CA SER A 874 6.68 22.37 23.42
C SER A 874 6.14 23.00 22.13
N GLU A 875 6.99 23.65 21.35
CA GLU A 875 6.62 24.20 20.03
C GLU A 875 6.59 23.12 18.95
N ALA A 876 7.55 22.18 18.99
CA ALA A 876 7.53 20.98 18.15
C ALA A 876 6.26 20.13 18.38
N TRP A 877 5.88 19.97 19.64
CA TRP A 877 4.67 19.26 20.05
C TRP A 877 3.40 19.87 19.46
N ARG A 878 3.26 21.21 19.57
CA ARG A 878 2.11 21.94 18.98
C ARG A 878 2.05 21.82 17.47
N ALA A 879 3.20 21.90 16.79
CA ALA A 879 3.28 21.73 15.34
C ALA A 879 2.89 20.30 14.92
N ALA A 880 3.36 19.29 15.65
CA ALA A 880 3.01 17.89 15.40
C ALA A 880 1.50 17.62 15.63
N CYS A 881 0.89 18.20 16.68
CA CYS A 881 -0.54 18.08 16.95
C CYS A 881 -1.40 18.70 15.83
N ALA A 882 -1.10 19.94 15.44
CA ALA A 882 -1.81 20.63 14.37
C ALA A 882 -1.72 19.86 13.05
N PHE A 883 -0.56 19.25 12.78
CA PHE A 883 -0.35 18.43 11.60
C PHE A 883 -1.17 17.13 11.64
N PHE A 884 -1.29 16.48 12.80
CA PHE A 884 -2.14 15.29 12.95
C PHE A 884 -3.63 15.61 12.75
N GLU A 885 -4.10 16.73 13.28
CA GLU A 885 -5.53 17.10 13.27
C GLU A 885 -6.10 17.34 11.86
N GLU A 886 -5.26 17.78 10.92
CA GLU A 886 -5.63 17.99 9.51
C GLU A 886 -5.90 16.67 8.75
N LYS A 887 -5.13 15.61 9.05
CA LYS A 887 -5.31 14.28 8.44
C LYS A 887 -4.61 13.19 9.25
N ALA A 888 -5.38 12.27 9.84
CA ALA A 888 -4.80 11.12 10.53
C ALA A 888 -4.13 10.17 9.51
N SER A 889 -2.82 9.94 9.65
CA SER A 889 -2.08 8.95 8.87
C SER A 889 -0.96 8.33 9.71
N PRO A 890 -0.51 7.09 9.40
CA PRO A 890 0.52 6.42 10.20
C PRO A 890 1.82 7.21 10.31
N ARG A 891 2.20 7.94 9.24
CA ARG A 891 3.41 8.79 9.22
C ARG A 891 3.32 9.97 10.20
N ARG A 892 2.13 10.54 10.38
CA ARG A 892 1.89 11.68 11.28
C ARG A 892 1.77 11.23 12.75
N VAL A 893 1.21 10.04 12.99
CA VAL A 893 1.23 9.39 14.32
C VAL A 893 2.68 9.17 14.78
N ARG A 894 3.54 8.66 13.89
CA ARG A 894 4.96 8.48 14.18
C ARG A 894 5.66 9.78 14.56
N LEU A 895 5.38 10.87 13.84
CA LEU A 895 5.98 12.17 14.14
C LEU A 895 5.63 12.65 15.55
N LEU A 896 4.40 12.43 16.02
CA LEU A 896 4.01 12.73 17.40
C LEU A 896 4.80 11.89 18.41
N LEU A 897 4.87 10.57 18.18
CA LEU A 897 5.60 9.64 19.04
C LEU A 897 7.10 9.97 19.14
N ASP A 898 7.70 10.42 18.02
CA ASP A 898 9.10 10.80 17.95
C ASP A 898 9.42 12.16 18.63
N VAL A 899 8.43 13.06 18.77
CA VAL A 899 8.59 14.36 19.44
C VAL A 899 8.44 14.23 20.96
N ASP A 900 7.34 13.65 21.40
CA ASP A 900 7.09 13.37 22.82
C ASP A 900 6.15 12.17 22.97
N ARG A 901 6.76 11.01 23.24
CA ARG A 901 6.06 9.73 23.33
C ARG A 901 4.95 9.72 24.40
N GLU A 902 5.18 10.30 25.57
CA GLU A 902 4.17 10.28 26.65
C GLU A 902 2.99 11.19 26.30
N GLN A 903 3.26 12.42 25.84
CA GLN A 903 2.20 13.34 25.42
C GLN A 903 1.47 12.84 24.16
N ALA A 904 2.17 12.12 23.27
CA ALA A 904 1.60 11.49 22.09
C ALA A 904 0.63 10.38 22.42
N LEU A 905 0.94 9.53 23.39
CA LEU A 905 0.01 8.49 23.81
C LEU A 905 -1.27 9.13 24.37
N ASP A 906 -1.17 10.11 25.27
CA ASP A 906 -2.35 10.79 25.83
C ASP A 906 -3.16 11.54 24.77
N PHE A 907 -2.48 12.24 23.84
CA PHE A 907 -3.14 12.96 22.77
C PHE A 907 -3.83 12.02 21.78
N LEU A 908 -3.15 10.96 21.33
CA LEU A 908 -3.71 9.98 20.41
C LEU A 908 -4.88 9.22 21.03
N LEU A 909 -4.83 8.94 22.33
CA LEU A 909 -5.97 8.39 23.09
C LEU A 909 -7.14 9.36 23.15
N GLY A 910 -6.90 10.63 23.46
CA GLY A 910 -7.92 11.67 23.42
C GLY A 910 -8.54 11.84 22.03
N GLN A 911 -7.74 11.71 20.98
CA GLN A 911 -8.19 11.76 19.58
C GLN A 911 -8.97 10.50 19.19
N ALA A 912 -8.57 9.31 19.62
CA ALA A 912 -9.32 8.06 19.39
C ALA A 912 -10.70 8.08 20.07
N VAL A 913 -10.79 8.72 21.24
CA VAL A 913 -12.05 8.91 21.99
C VAL A 913 -12.97 9.93 21.30
N ARG A 914 -12.43 11.05 20.82
CA ARG A 914 -13.19 12.13 20.16
C ARG A 914 -13.55 11.83 18.71
N HIS A 915 -12.68 11.09 18.02
CA HIS A 915 -12.73 10.85 16.58
C HIS A 915 -12.52 9.35 16.28
N PRO A 916 -13.56 8.52 16.47
CA PRO A 916 -13.47 7.07 16.34
C PRO A 916 -13.06 6.55 14.95
N GLU A 917 -13.14 7.38 13.92
CA GLU A 917 -12.64 7.13 12.55
C GLU A 917 -11.12 7.18 12.44
N ARG A 918 -10.42 7.80 13.42
CA ARG A 918 -8.95 7.90 13.45
C ARG A 918 -8.28 6.66 14.06
N CYS A 919 -9.06 5.77 14.69
CA CYS A 919 -8.55 4.58 15.37
C CYS A 919 -7.76 3.64 14.45
N GLU A 920 -8.15 3.51 13.18
CA GLU A 920 -7.45 2.64 12.22
C GLU A 920 -6.03 3.15 11.91
N ALA A 921 -5.89 4.45 11.63
CA ALA A 921 -4.57 5.05 11.37
C ALA A 921 -3.66 5.00 12.60
N ILE A 922 -4.24 5.11 13.80
CA ILE A 922 -3.56 4.97 15.09
C ILE A 922 -3.12 3.52 15.30
N GLY A 923 -4.00 2.54 15.06
CA GLY A 923 -3.71 1.10 15.16
C GLY A 923 -2.58 0.66 14.22
N ILE A 924 -2.70 1.00 12.92
CA ILE A 924 -1.68 0.68 11.89
C ILE A 924 -0.29 1.21 12.28
N ALA A 925 -0.24 2.39 12.90
CA ALA A 925 1.01 3.00 13.32
C ALA A 925 1.69 2.22 14.47
N PHE A 926 0.92 1.71 15.44
CA PHE A 926 1.48 0.96 16.56
C PHE A 926 2.00 -0.44 16.14
N ASP A 927 1.31 -1.12 15.23
CA ASP A 927 1.66 -2.49 14.81
C ASP A 927 2.88 -2.55 13.89
N ARG A 928 2.93 -1.70 12.85
CA ARG A 928 4.01 -1.69 11.86
C ARG A 928 5.39 -1.34 12.43
N HIS A 929 5.44 -0.82 13.64
CA HIS A 929 6.68 -0.34 14.26
C HIS A 929 7.15 -1.21 15.44
N GLY A 930 6.52 -2.37 15.67
CA GLY A 930 6.96 -3.30 16.73
C GLY A 930 6.70 -2.77 18.14
N GLU A 931 5.78 -1.80 18.29
CA GLU A 931 5.48 -1.12 19.57
C GLU A 931 4.26 -1.73 20.25
N GLY A 932 4.13 -3.07 20.24
CA GLY A 932 3.00 -3.77 20.87
C GLY A 932 2.78 -3.37 22.34
N THR A 933 3.85 -3.02 23.06
CA THR A 933 3.81 -2.53 24.44
C THR A 933 3.09 -1.18 24.60
N ASP A 934 3.10 -0.32 23.59
CA ASP A 934 2.46 0.99 23.66
C ASP A 934 0.99 0.94 23.26
N LEU A 935 0.64 0.06 22.32
CA LEU A 935 -0.76 -0.31 22.09
C LEU A 935 -1.36 -0.95 23.36
N ASP A 936 -0.62 -1.84 24.02
CA ASP A 936 -1.06 -2.45 25.28
C ASP A 936 -1.24 -1.40 26.40
N ARG A 937 -0.35 -0.41 26.50
CA ARG A 937 -0.50 0.72 27.43
C ARG A 937 -1.69 1.60 27.09
N ALA A 938 -1.91 1.89 25.81
CA ALA A 938 -3.06 2.66 25.34
C ALA A 938 -4.38 1.93 25.64
N LEU A 939 -4.43 0.62 25.42
CA LEU A 939 -5.57 -0.23 25.75
C LEU A 939 -5.79 -0.31 27.27
N GLN A 940 -4.73 -0.42 28.07
CA GLN A 940 -4.82 -0.38 29.54
C GLN A 940 -5.32 0.98 30.04
N ALA A 941 -4.83 2.09 29.49
CA ALA A 941 -5.29 3.43 29.86
C ALA A 941 -6.78 3.63 29.53
N LEU A 942 -7.24 3.19 28.36
CA LEU A 942 -8.66 3.23 28.00
C LEU A 942 -9.53 2.30 28.86
N ALA A 943 -9.00 1.16 29.29
CA ALA A 943 -9.70 0.19 30.13
C ALA A 943 -9.93 0.67 31.58
N VAL A 944 -9.12 1.61 32.08
CA VAL A 944 -9.26 2.18 33.43
C VAL A 944 -10.41 3.20 33.51
N HIS A 945 -10.86 3.75 32.38
CA HIS A 945 -11.94 4.73 32.34
C HIS A 945 -13.33 4.07 32.18
N SER A 946 -14.27 4.40 33.07
CA SER A 946 -15.64 3.85 33.08
C SER A 946 -16.58 4.43 32.02
N ASP A 947 -16.13 5.44 31.27
CA ASP A 947 -16.92 6.14 30.26
C ASP A 947 -17.13 5.30 28.98
N ALA A 948 -18.34 5.35 28.42
CA ALA A 948 -18.73 4.63 27.21
C ALA A 948 -17.90 5.02 25.99
N HIS A 949 -17.42 6.26 25.89
CA HIS A 949 -16.57 6.70 24.78
C HIS A 949 -15.18 6.03 24.80
N HIS A 950 -14.60 5.91 25.99
CA HIS A 950 -13.31 5.23 26.20
C HIS A 950 -13.42 3.73 25.90
N ARG A 951 -14.51 3.08 26.33
CA ARG A 951 -14.80 1.68 26.00
C ARG A 951 -14.98 1.44 24.49
N ARG A 952 -15.67 2.33 23.77
CA ARG A 952 -15.81 2.21 22.31
C ARG A 952 -14.49 2.39 21.58
N ALA A 953 -13.64 3.33 22.00
CA ALA A 953 -12.30 3.52 21.45
C ALA A 953 -11.43 2.28 21.70
N ALA A 954 -11.47 1.71 22.90
CA ALA A 954 -10.77 0.47 23.25
C ALA A 954 -11.23 -0.71 22.37
N VAL A 955 -12.54 -0.93 22.26
CA VAL A 955 -13.09 -2.02 21.42
C VAL A 955 -12.68 -1.85 19.95
N ARG A 956 -12.61 -0.63 19.42
CA ARG A 956 -12.15 -0.39 18.05
C ARG A 956 -10.65 -0.61 17.86
N LEU A 957 -9.82 -0.22 18.82
CA LEU A 957 -8.38 -0.48 18.78
C LEU A 957 -8.06 -1.96 18.96
N VAL A 958 -8.83 -2.69 19.79
CA VAL A 958 -8.74 -4.16 19.92
C VAL A 958 -9.22 -4.85 18.66
N GLY A 959 -10.39 -4.47 18.13
CA GLY A 959 -10.96 -5.06 16.91
C GLY A 959 -10.15 -4.76 15.64
N TRP A 960 -9.21 -3.81 15.69
CA TRP A 960 -8.22 -3.61 14.64
C TRP A 960 -7.00 -4.53 14.81
N ARG A 961 -6.63 -4.89 16.05
CA ARG A 961 -5.49 -5.77 16.36
C ARG A 961 -5.80 -7.24 16.08
N THR A 962 -7.03 -7.67 16.34
CA THR A 962 -7.57 -9.01 16.02
C THR A 962 -8.02 -9.07 14.58
#